data_AF-A0A9D8SQM4-F1
#
_entry.id   AF-A0A9D8SQM4-F1
#
_cell.length_a   1.000
_cell.length_b   1.000
_cell.length_c   1.000
_cell.angle_alpha   90.00
_cell.angle_beta   90.00
_cell.angle_gamma   90.00
#
_symmetry.space_group_name_H-M   'P 1'
#
loop_
_entity.id
_entity.type
_entity.pdbx_description
1 polymer ?
#
loop_
_entity_poly.entity_id
_entity_poly.type
_entity_poly.pdbx_seq_one_letter_code
_entity_poly.pdbx_strand_id
1 'polypeptide(L)'
;MKRISRRILKQLIASAFAAGCLSPVLLFADTLTWDGSDSTWGSASNWLVNGSPSSRAPASGDTVNIDSGTVTSGTVNISGMTINHSGGTRIVTGNDYTLGGGMVVNQTGGTLQFTGSGDPWLNIGETVGQSVTYSISGGEIVGSQWLCVGRRGEGHMTIANADITTKQLVVGYFMRMSGDSTLTIDSGSLTTTATSHIGGFSGGGNLSSGTSTVTISGGTLTNNASLNIGHFAYGNDVSGMTQKSVLNQTGGTWNANETVYLGKGSSTREVNENIAEVNLSGGTANFKKTVIFGDAVGAKADMTVSGTAIVTFENELYLGQQDKTNASLNLTGGTSTFNNFVNVGTAAGGNGTLALSGGTNTFGQRVNLGTASGGNGTLTLSGGTNTFNNEIFVGWTAGAVGTMNINGGTNAFNNKIHVGGWKNDNTGGTGYLNISADTTFTKEVCLGSGGTGVMNVTGGNVDFNLNGQCFYIGTRTNGTLNISGDANISFNSGNDVHVGENNGTGIVNQTGGTFTSTRWINIGERGTGTWNISGGQLNTQSYFGVGRRGKGILNISGTADVNSTKVFVGTFPEAAGGSELNVSGGTLDGTHLYVGGNPEYDNENGALTTRSSSMTVTGGTVNFTEESGVGHTGKNGKGGIGILNIAGGTTTFEKNFFVGKGDRGVGTLNVSDGTLHVKNESFFGDQGKAVINVTGGTLTLDKTTWLGQGDADAAAEMYITGGTVNGPSGADLRIGANNSQARLVVDGGTLNNRYNLVIDANSSVHEDGTIGSIIELHSGMIKTPWFSLGQNAHGDAPRNTFIMTGGRLEVANDLRLGFGYYSDINISGGEIIVNGTARLAHNWAGTATEAGAVLNITGSDTVWNVNDLEWESSGKVNFTSDRLEMNADGTASSPVSNIQARGNVTVDSQIHVDTTDFYYDGAAFMSALPTADLFTAAGTLNWNPASLTSDGAWNVEQDGNTIRLVLDESRLGMTAMISETAIGTGGLGESGWVLLSGTPEEEMDLTMMLSGEGDVDELVLWLTDQMADANSGIGVTAGDASVTFTDIPLNTDGLAYMNYDLTAFNLAAGSTFAFANGVPEPGTWLLLVTGMGLLLWRRKRS
;
A
#
# COMPACT_ATOMS: atom_id res chain seq x y z
N MET A 1 62.79 30.05 -62.44
CA MET A 1 64.09 29.35 -62.26
C MET A 1 63.84 27.86 -62.01
N LYS A 2 63.31 27.17 -63.02
CA LYS A 2 62.75 25.80 -62.94
C LYS A 2 63.25 25.01 -64.16
N ARG A 3 63.51 23.72 -63.94
CA ARG A 3 63.76 22.64 -64.93
C ARG A 3 65.22 22.45 -65.38
N ILE A 4 65.97 21.70 -64.57
CA ILE A 4 66.90 20.69 -65.09
C ILE A 4 66.18 19.35 -65.05
N SER A 5 66.13 18.66 -66.20
CA SER A 5 65.34 17.46 -66.41
C SER A 5 66.00 16.21 -65.81
N ARG A 6 65.17 15.26 -65.36
CA ARG A 6 65.55 13.96 -64.76
C ARG A 6 66.52 13.10 -65.60
N ARG A 7 66.81 13.46 -66.86
CA ARG A 7 67.80 12.77 -67.69
C ARG A 7 69.25 13.06 -67.29
N ILE A 8 69.57 14.27 -66.82
CA ILE A 8 70.95 14.62 -66.43
C ILE A 8 71.33 14.00 -65.09
N LEU A 9 70.39 13.90 -64.13
CA LEU A 9 70.64 13.20 -62.86
C LEU A 9 70.82 11.69 -63.06
N LYS A 10 70.12 11.08 -64.01
CA LYS A 10 70.31 9.66 -64.36
C LYS A 10 71.65 9.40 -65.04
N GLN A 11 72.14 10.32 -65.88
CA GLN A 11 73.47 10.17 -66.49
C GLN A 11 74.62 10.42 -65.51
N LEU A 12 74.48 11.36 -64.56
CA LEU A 12 75.48 11.58 -63.50
C LEU A 12 75.60 10.40 -62.53
N ILE A 13 74.48 9.72 -62.21
CA ILE A 13 74.50 8.50 -61.39
C ILE A 13 75.07 7.31 -62.17
N ALA A 14 74.82 7.21 -63.48
CA ALA A 14 75.37 6.14 -64.32
C ALA A 14 76.89 6.28 -64.56
N SER A 15 77.43 7.50 -64.69
CA SER A 15 78.88 7.71 -64.84
C SER A 15 79.67 7.47 -63.55
N ALA A 16 79.04 7.58 -62.38
CA ALA A 16 79.69 7.25 -61.11
C ALA A 16 79.84 5.73 -60.88
N PHE A 17 78.95 4.90 -61.44
CA PHE A 17 79.04 3.44 -61.37
C PHE A 17 80.09 2.83 -62.31
N ALA A 18 80.38 3.48 -63.45
CA ALA A 18 81.37 2.97 -64.41
C ALA A 18 82.84 3.27 -64.03
N ALA A 19 83.07 4.22 -63.11
CA ALA A 19 84.42 4.65 -62.72
C ALA A 19 85.01 3.92 -61.49
N GLY A 20 84.30 2.97 -60.88
CA GLY A 20 84.82 2.16 -59.76
C GLY A 20 85.11 2.91 -58.45
N CYS A 21 84.73 4.19 -58.34
CA CYS A 21 85.01 5.02 -57.14
C CYS A 21 83.86 5.07 -56.11
N LEU A 22 82.74 4.39 -56.36
CA LEU A 22 81.71 4.14 -55.35
C LEU A 22 81.38 2.64 -55.42
N SER A 23 81.94 1.88 -54.48
CA SER A 23 81.51 0.51 -54.27
C SER A 23 80.02 0.53 -53.90
N PRO A 24 79.13 -0.13 -54.64
CA PRO A 24 77.79 -0.36 -54.13
C PRO A 24 77.96 -1.32 -52.96
N VAL A 25 78.02 -0.78 -51.75
CA VAL A 25 77.64 -1.55 -50.57
C VAL A 25 76.11 -1.72 -50.69
N LEU A 26 75.70 -2.60 -51.60
CA LEU A 26 74.45 -3.31 -51.49
C LEU A 26 74.63 -4.15 -50.22
N LEU A 27 74.17 -3.60 -49.09
CA LEU A 27 73.88 -4.37 -47.89
C LEU A 27 72.80 -5.37 -48.27
N PHE A 28 73.21 -6.50 -48.83
CA PHE A 28 72.36 -7.67 -48.89
C PHE A 28 72.25 -8.17 -47.45
N ALA A 29 71.02 -8.34 -46.98
CA ALA A 29 70.74 -9.05 -45.75
C ALA A 29 71.34 -10.46 -45.86
N ASP A 30 72.28 -10.81 -44.97
CA ASP A 30 72.82 -12.16 -44.87
C ASP A 30 72.09 -12.96 -43.79
N THR A 31 72.07 -14.29 -43.92
CA THR A 31 71.67 -15.20 -42.82
C THR A 31 72.94 -15.68 -42.09
N LEU A 32 73.09 -15.31 -40.82
CA LEU A 32 74.20 -15.74 -39.97
C LEU A 32 73.73 -16.76 -38.92
N THR A 33 74.43 -17.87 -38.73
CA THR A 33 74.16 -18.84 -37.66
C THR A 33 75.19 -18.69 -36.55
N TRP A 34 74.78 -18.54 -35.29
CA TRP A 34 75.73 -18.55 -34.16
C TRP A 34 76.31 -19.96 -33.98
N ASP A 35 77.63 -20.08 -33.94
CA ASP A 35 78.29 -21.39 -33.79
C ASP A 35 78.37 -21.86 -32.32
N GLY A 36 78.02 -21.01 -31.36
CA GLY A 36 77.98 -21.32 -29.94
C GLY A 36 79.36 -21.50 -29.27
N SER A 37 80.45 -21.11 -29.93
CA SER A 37 81.82 -21.41 -29.48
C SER A 37 82.31 -20.55 -28.29
N ASP A 38 81.81 -19.33 -28.11
CA ASP A 38 82.06 -18.51 -26.92
C ASP A 38 80.82 -17.73 -26.45
N SER A 39 80.83 -17.22 -25.21
CA SER A 39 79.68 -16.55 -24.59
C SER A 39 79.44 -15.10 -25.07
N THR A 40 80.17 -14.60 -26.07
CA THR A 40 80.17 -13.19 -26.49
C THR A 40 79.67 -13.01 -27.93
N TRP A 41 78.57 -12.28 -28.08
CA TRP A 41 77.93 -12.04 -29.39
C TRP A 41 78.72 -11.09 -30.31
N GLY A 42 79.62 -10.28 -29.74
CA GLY A 42 80.28 -9.19 -30.46
C GLY A 42 81.42 -9.62 -31.40
N SER A 43 81.93 -10.85 -31.29
CA SER A 43 83.02 -11.30 -32.16
C SER A 43 82.48 -11.88 -33.47
N ALA A 44 82.98 -11.36 -34.60
CA ALA A 44 82.67 -11.87 -35.93
C ALA A 44 82.95 -13.38 -36.08
N SER A 45 83.95 -13.90 -35.35
CA SER A 45 84.35 -15.32 -35.38
C SER A 45 83.25 -16.30 -34.98
N ASN A 46 82.24 -15.83 -34.25
CA ASN A 46 81.23 -16.70 -33.62
C ASN A 46 79.99 -16.85 -34.50
N TRP A 47 79.99 -16.23 -35.67
CA TRP A 47 78.89 -16.23 -36.60
C TRP A 47 79.28 -16.97 -37.87
N LEU A 48 78.41 -17.82 -38.39
CA LEU A 48 78.61 -18.56 -39.63
C LEU A 48 77.73 -17.95 -40.73
N VAL A 49 78.32 -17.43 -41.81
CA VAL A 49 77.58 -17.08 -43.03
C VAL A 49 77.62 -18.29 -43.95
N ASN A 50 76.47 -18.90 -44.25
CA ASN A 50 76.39 -20.13 -45.05
C ASN A 50 77.33 -21.26 -44.56
N GLY A 51 77.48 -21.41 -43.25
CA GLY A 51 78.29 -22.47 -42.62
C GLY A 51 79.80 -22.19 -42.51
N SER A 52 80.28 -21.00 -42.89
CA SER A 52 81.69 -20.58 -42.73
C SER A 52 81.81 -19.39 -41.77
N PRO A 53 82.89 -19.29 -40.95
CA PRO A 53 83.09 -18.16 -40.05
C PRO A 53 82.96 -16.80 -40.75
N SER A 54 82.18 -15.92 -40.15
CA SER A 54 81.90 -14.59 -40.63
C SER A 54 83.11 -13.68 -40.40
N SER A 55 83.37 -12.80 -41.35
CA SER A 55 84.34 -11.71 -41.17
C SER A 55 83.74 -10.48 -40.48
N ARG A 56 82.41 -10.44 -40.28
CA ARG A 56 81.69 -9.34 -39.65
C ARG A 56 80.71 -9.83 -38.58
N ALA A 57 80.52 -9.04 -37.54
CA ALA A 57 79.38 -9.23 -36.65
C ALA A 57 78.06 -8.94 -37.41
N PRO A 58 76.92 -9.50 -36.97
CA PRO A 58 75.61 -9.17 -37.52
C PRO A 58 75.36 -7.66 -37.55
N ALA A 59 74.80 -7.17 -38.66
CA ALA A 59 74.43 -5.78 -38.85
C ALA A 59 72.92 -5.64 -39.12
N SER A 60 72.44 -4.39 -39.14
CA SER A 60 71.04 -4.10 -39.47
C SER A 60 70.66 -4.64 -40.85
N GLY A 61 69.56 -5.38 -40.93
CA GLY A 61 69.08 -6.07 -42.11
C GLY A 61 69.37 -7.58 -42.11
N ASP A 62 70.32 -8.07 -41.33
CA ASP A 62 70.69 -9.49 -41.30
C ASP A 62 69.64 -10.36 -40.58
N THR A 63 69.50 -11.62 -41.01
CA THR A 63 68.77 -12.68 -40.28
C THR A 63 69.78 -13.51 -39.50
N VAL A 64 69.45 -13.83 -38.26
CA VAL A 64 70.37 -14.52 -37.36
C VAL A 64 69.71 -15.75 -36.77
N ASN A 65 70.25 -16.92 -37.08
CA ASN A 65 69.84 -18.20 -36.51
C ASN A 65 70.70 -18.51 -35.31
N ILE A 66 70.09 -18.95 -34.22
CA ILE A 66 70.82 -19.33 -33.01
C ILE A 66 70.37 -20.75 -32.69
N ASP A 67 71.22 -21.74 -32.99
CA ASP A 67 70.81 -23.16 -32.98
C ASP A 67 71.17 -23.90 -31.68
N SER A 68 72.20 -23.49 -30.91
CA SER A 68 72.45 -23.97 -29.53
C SER A 68 73.21 -22.95 -28.64
N GLY A 69 73.36 -23.17 -27.32
CA GLY A 69 74.28 -22.43 -26.41
C GLY A 69 73.64 -21.57 -25.27
N THR A 70 74.40 -21.36 -24.18
CA THR A 70 74.05 -20.51 -23.01
C THR A 70 74.64 -19.11 -23.17
N VAL A 71 73.82 -18.06 -23.03
CA VAL A 71 74.29 -16.67 -23.09
C VAL A 71 74.43 -16.15 -21.66
N THR A 72 75.67 -15.96 -21.20
CA THR A 72 75.94 -15.74 -19.77
C THR A 72 75.97 -14.26 -19.34
N SER A 73 76.16 -13.29 -20.25
CA SER A 73 75.88 -11.86 -20.00
C SER A 73 76.24 -10.98 -21.21
N GLY A 74 75.49 -9.90 -21.42
CA GLY A 74 75.81 -8.82 -22.37
C GLY A 74 74.60 -7.91 -22.64
N THR A 75 74.77 -6.59 -22.58
CA THR A 75 73.76 -5.63 -23.07
C THR A 75 73.80 -5.66 -24.59
N VAL A 76 72.83 -6.32 -25.21
CA VAL A 76 72.77 -6.51 -26.66
C VAL A 76 71.84 -5.46 -27.25
N ASN A 77 72.40 -4.32 -27.67
CA ASN A 77 71.66 -3.24 -28.32
C ASN A 77 71.64 -3.48 -29.84
N ILE A 78 70.78 -4.38 -30.30
CA ILE A 78 70.67 -4.76 -31.71
C ILE A 78 69.42 -4.11 -32.32
N SER A 79 69.61 -3.25 -33.33
CA SER A 79 68.51 -2.67 -34.09
C SER A 79 68.43 -3.24 -35.51
N GLY A 80 67.25 -3.73 -35.93
CA GLY A 80 67.00 -4.13 -37.31
C GLY A 80 67.41 -5.56 -37.70
N MET A 81 67.47 -6.52 -36.77
CA MET A 81 67.76 -7.93 -37.06
C MET A 81 66.54 -8.84 -36.87
N THR A 82 66.51 -9.96 -37.61
CA THR A 82 65.56 -11.07 -37.35
C THR A 82 66.25 -12.20 -36.60
N ILE A 83 65.79 -12.60 -35.42
CA ILE A 83 66.35 -13.76 -34.69
C ILE A 83 65.41 -14.95 -34.81
N ASN A 84 65.87 -16.06 -35.39
CA ASN A 84 65.10 -17.32 -35.44
C ASN A 84 65.62 -18.32 -34.41
N HIS A 85 64.70 -18.90 -33.64
CA HIS A 85 64.99 -19.98 -32.69
C HIS A 85 64.02 -21.15 -32.87
N SER A 86 64.52 -22.35 -33.16
CA SER A 86 63.68 -23.49 -33.55
C SER A 86 63.80 -24.75 -32.65
N GLY A 87 64.42 -24.69 -31.45
CA GLY A 87 64.39 -25.83 -30.51
C GLY A 87 65.40 -25.76 -29.34
N GLY A 88 65.20 -26.60 -28.32
CA GLY A 88 66.06 -26.72 -27.12
C GLY A 88 65.69 -25.80 -25.94
N THR A 89 66.24 -26.06 -24.74
CA THR A 89 66.15 -25.14 -23.59
C THR A 89 67.35 -24.21 -23.60
N ARG A 90 67.09 -22.89 -23.55
CA ARG A 90 68.12 -21.86 -23.41
C ARG A 90 67.97 -21.16 -22.09
N ILE A 91 69.08 -21.00 -21.39
CA ILE A 91 69.16 -20.21 -20.17
C ILE A 91 69.86 -18.90 -20.50
N VAL A 92 69.16 -17.79 -20.34
CA VAL A 92 69.71 -16.44 -20.45
C VAL A 92 69.96 -15.94 -19.03
N THR A 93 71.22 -15.69 -18.66
CA THR A 93 71.56 -15.14 -17.34
C THR A 93 71.84 -13.65 -17.39
N GLY A 94 71.11 -12.84 -16.60
CA GLY A 94 71.25 -11.38 -16.55
C GLY A 94 70.08 -10.68 -15.83
N ASN A 95 70.26 -9.40 -15.46
CA ASN A 95 69.28 -8.63 -14.70
C ASN A 95 68.32 -7.78 -15.57
N ASP A 96 68.71 -7.41 -16.79
CA ASP A 96 67.85 -6.65 -17.72
C ASP A 96 68.13 -7.14 -19.14
N TYR A 97 67.08 -7.55 -19.85
CA TYR A 97 67.15 -7.91 -21.26
C TYR A 97 66.25 -7.00 -22.08
N THR A 98 66.89 -6.19 -22.93
CA THR A 98 66.25 -5.14 -23.70
C THR A 98 66.27 -5.48 -25.18
N LEU A 99 65.10 -5.54 -25.80
CA LEU A 99 64.98 -5.60 -27.25
C LEU A 99 64.90 -4.18 -27.82
N GLY A 100 65.92 -3.80 -28.58
CA GLY A 100 66.04 -2.49 -29.24
C GLY A 100 65.21 -2.38 -30.53
N GLY A 101 65.11 -1.15 -31.05
CA GLY A 101 64.23 -0.76 -32.16
C GLY A 101 64.44 -1.53 -33.47
N GLY A 102 63.33 -1.90 -34.11
CA GLY A 102 63.33 -2.57 -35.41
C GLY A 102 63.74 -4.05 -35.38
N MET A 103 63.92 -4.65 -34.20
CA MET A 103 64.19 -6.08 -34.09
C MET A 103 62.90 -6.89 -34.19
N VAL A 104 62.94 -8.00 -34.93
CA VAL A 104 61.89 -9.01 -35.01
C VAL A 104 62.46 -10.31 -34.46
N VAL A 105 61.90 -10.84 -33.38
CA VAL A 105 62.30 -12.18 -32.88
C VAL A 105 61.18 -13.15 -33.20
N ASN A 106 61.52 -14.23 -33.92
CA ASN A 106 60.64 -15.32 -34.27
C ASN A 106 61.10 -16.59 -33.56
N GLN A 107 60.43 -16.95 -32.47
CA GLN A 107 60.69 -18.22 -31.78
C GLN A 107 59.65 -19.24 -32.21
N THR A 108 60.04 -20.30 -32.92
CA THR A 108 59.14 -21.35 -33.43
C THR A 108 59.14 -22.63 -32.57
N GLY A 109 59.72 -22.58 -31.35
CA GLY A 109 59.86 -23.73 -30.44
C GLY A 109 60.92 -23.54 -29.34
N GLY A 110 61.07 -24.55 -28.47
CA GLY A 110 62.05 -24.59 -27.36
C GLY A 110 61.66 -23.76 -26.13
N THR A 111 62.39 -23.91 -25.02
CA THR A 111 62.17 -23.15 -23.77
C THR A 111 63.19 -22.03 -23.67
N LEU A 112 62.75 -20.78 -23.58
CA LEU A 112 63.58 -19.62 -23.24
C LEU A 112 63.43 -19.32 -21.74
N GLN A 113 64.43 -19.73 -20.95
CA GLN A 113 64.45 -19.51 -19.52
C GLN A 113 65.34 -18.31 -19.16
N PHE A 114 64.80 -17.35 -18.40
CA PHE A 114 65.60 -16.27 -17.83
C PHE A 114 65.99 -16.65 -16.39
N THR A 115 67.27 -16.61 -16.05
CA THR A 115 67.74 -16.87 -14.68
C THR A 115 68.74 -15.80 -14.24
N GLY A 116 68.40 -15.00 -13.24
CA GLY A 116 69.27 -13.92 -12.74
C GLY A 116 69.06 -13.72 -11.24
N SER A 117 70.10 -13.22 -10.55
CA SER A 117 70.01 -12.91 -9.11
C SER A 117 69.35 -11.55 -8.82
N GLY A 118 69.23 -10.67 -9.83
CA GLY A 118 68.36 -9.49 -9.81
C GLY A 118 67.01 -9.80 -10.47
N ASP A 119 65.99 -8.99 -10.22
CA ASP A 119 64.67 -9.11 -10.85
C ASP A 119 64.81 -8.99 -12.38
N PRO A 120 64.80 -10.07 -13.20
CA PRO A 120 65.09 -9.94 -14.61
C PRO A 120 63.90 -9.33 -15.34
N TRP A 121 64.13 -8.25 -16.09
CA TRP A 121 63.14 -7.64 -16.99
C TRP A 121 63.35 -8.15 -18.41
N LEU A 122 62.29 -8.65 -19.05
CA LEU A 122 62.22 -8.78 -20.51
C LEU A 122 61.50 -7.55 -21.05
N ASN A 123 62.25 -6.58 -21.56
CA ASN A 123 61.72 -5.32 -22.09
C ASN A 123 61.64 -5.36 -23.62
N ILE A 124 60.42 -5.31 -24.16
CA ILE A 124 60.14 -5.17 -25.58
C ILE A 124 59.80 -3.70 -25.82
N GLY A 125 60.62 -2.94 -26.53
CA GLY A 125 60.36 -1.50 -26.74
C GLY A 125 60.77 -0.61 -25.56
N GLU A 126 62.03 -0.73 -25.10
CA GLU A 126 62.58 0.12 -24.03
C GLU A 126 63.07 1.49 -24.51
N THR A 127 63.34 1.66 -25.80
CA THR A 127 63.90 2.90 -26.34
C THR A 127 62.81 3.84 -26.85
N VAL A 128 62.92 5.11 -26.47
CA VAL A 128 62.04 6.19 -26.89
C VAL A 128 61.94 6.30 -28.41
N GLY A 129 60.72 6.42 -28.95
CA GLY A 129 60.48 6.64 -30.38
C GLY A 129 60.83 5.45 -31.28
N GLN A 130 61.07 4.28 -30.69
CA GLN A 130 61.29 3.04 -31.43
C GLN A 130 60.09 2.11 -31.27
N SER A 131 59.76 1.39 -32.35
CA SER A 131 58.80 0.29 -32.37
C SER A 131 59.55 -1.04 -32.47
N VAL A 132 59.16 -2.01 -31.64
CA VAL A 132 59.75 -3.36 -31.58
C VAL A 132 58.64 -4.38 -31.70
N THR A 133 58.83 -5.43 -32.50
CA THR A 133 57.88 -6.53 -32.65
C THR A 133 58.51 -7.85 -32.21
N TYR A 134 57.87 -8.56 -31.30
CA TYR A 134 58.28 -9.89 -30.84
C TYR A 134 57.19 -10.90 -31.13
N SER A 135 57.48 -11.95 -31.90
CA SER A 135 56.51 -13.00 -32.22
C SER A 135 57.04 -14.36 -31.76
N ILE A 136 56.30 -15.01 -30.86
CA ILE A 136 56.57 -16.40 -30.47
C ILE A 136 55.46 -17.28 -31.03
N SER A 137 55.84 -18.31 -31.79
CA SER A 137 54.97 -19.27 -32.46
C SER A 137 55.39 -20.70 -32.10
N GLY A 138 55.19 -21.11 -30.84
CA GLY A 138 55.71 -22.38 -30.30
C GLY A 138 56.74 -22.20 -29.18
N GLY A 139 56.80 -23.17 -28.25
CA GLY A 139 57.79 -23.19 -27.17
C GLY A 139 57.29 -22.64 -25.84
N GLU A 140 58.21 -22.37 -24.92
CA GLU A 140 57.92 -21.91 -23.56
C GLU A 140 58.83 -20.72 -23.18
N ILE A 141 58.34 -19.73 -22.44
CA ILE A 141 59.16 -18.72 -21.78
C ILE A 141 58.97 -18.85 -20.27
N VAL A 142 60.04 -19.13 -19.51
CA VAL A 142 59.98 -19.33 -18.05
C VAL A 142 60.94 -18.40 -17.33
N GLY A 143 60.50 -17.73 -16.27
CA GLY A 143 61.42 -17.19 -15.25
C GLY A 143 61.81 -15.72 -15.36
N SER A 144 61.14 -14.91 -16.19
CA SER A 144 61.26 -13.45 -16.04
C SER A 144 60.47 -12.99 -14.81
N GLN A 145 61.04 -12.06 -14.02
CA GLN A 145 60.26 -11.38 -12.98
C GLN A 145 59.27 -10.40 -13.62
N TRP A 146 59.70 -9.71 -14.67
CA TRP A 146 58.86 -8.76 -15.40
C TRP A 146 58.90 -9.05 -16.90
N LEU A 147 57.73 -9.22 -17.51
CA LEU A 147 57.53 -9.12 -18.96
C LEU A 147 56.95 -7.74 -19.28
N CYS A 148 57.74 -6.86 -19.88
CA CYS A 148 57.33 -5.51 -20.22
C CYS A 148 57.22 -5.33 -21.74
N VAL A 149 56.03 -4.96 -22.22
CA VAL A 149 55.75 -4.61 -23.61
C VAL A 149 55.52 -3.11 -23.68
N GLY A 150 56.52 -2.34 -24.11
CA GLY A 150 56.51 -0.88 -24.23
C GLY A 150 56.86 -0.16 -22.92
N ARG A 151 58.10 -0.28 -22.44
CA ARG A 151 58.55 0.36 -21.17
C ARG A 151 58.95 1.84 -21.33
N ARG A 152 59.35 2.27 -22.52
CA ARG A 152 59.56 3.69 -22.85
C ARG A 152 59.30 4.03 -24.32
N GLY A 153 59.11 3.02 -25.18
CA GLY A 153 58.72 3.17 -26.58
C GLY A 153 57.52 2.28 -26.93
N GLU A 154 57.32 2.00 -28.21
CA GLU A 154 56.25 1.15 -28.72
C GLU A 154 56.71 -0.31 -28.70
N GLY A 155 55.99 -1.15 -27.96
CA GLY A 155 56.24 -2.60 -27.94
C GLY A 155 55.07 -3.35 -28.55
N HIS A 156 55.34 -4.25 -29.48
CA HIS A 156 54.37 -5.18 -30.04
C HIS A 156 54.81 -6.61 -29.74
N MET A 157 53.95 -7.43 -29.14
CA MET A 157 54.22 -8.83 -28.87
C MET A 157 53.06 -9.70 -29.34
N THR A 158 53.34 -10.82 -30.00
CA THR A 158 52.36 -11.83 -30.40
C THR A 158 52.77 -13.20 -29.89
N ILE A 159 51.86 -13.88 -29.21
CA ILE A 159 52.00 -15.24 -28.66
C ILE A 159 51.05 -16.15 -29.45
N ALA A 160 51.61 -17.14 -30.12
CA ALA A 160 50.89 -18.19 -30.82
C ALA A 160 51.50 -19.55 -30.41
N ASN A 161 50.67 -20.50 -30.00
CA ASN A 161 51.06 -21.88 -29.65
C ASN A 161 52.22 -21.98 -28.65
N ALA A 162 52.42 -20.97 -27.80
CA ALA A 162 53.51 -20.92 -26.83
C ALA A 162 53.01 -20.63 -25.43
N ASP A 163 53.74 -21.11 -24.43
CA ASP A 163 53.41 -20.96 -23.02
C ASP A 163 54.39 -20.01 -22.33
N ILE A 164 53.90 -18.93 -21.74
CA ILE A 164 54.72 -17.95 -21.03
C ILE A 164 54.34 -17.96 -19.56
N THR A 165 55.32 -18.15 -18.69
CA THR A 165 55.17 -17.96 -17.24
C THR A 165 56.10 -16.85 -16.77
N THR A 166 55.52 -15.76 -16.28
CA THR A 166 56.24 -14.61 -15.70
C THR A 166 55.69 -14.28 -14.31
N LYS A 167 56.43 -13.54 -13.49
CA LYS A 167 55.83 -13.02 -12.25
C LYS A 167 54.86 -11.88 -12.58
N GLN A 168 55.30 -10.84 -13.28
CA GLN A 168 54.50 -9.67 -13.59
C GLN A 168 54.47 -9.39 -15.09
N LEU A 169 53.29 -9.13 -15.62
CA LEU A 169 53.11 -8.59 -16.96
C LEU A 169 52.91 -7.07 -16.86
N VAL A 170 53.56 -6.32 -17.74
CA VAL A 170 53.34 -4.88 -17.92
C VAL A 170 53.22 -4.55 -19.39
N VAL A 171 52.10 -3.97 -19.81
CA VAL A 171 51.88 -3.51 -21.19
C VAL A 171 51.69 -2.00 -21.21
N GLY A 172 52.63 -1.27 -21.81
CA GLY A 172 52.73 0.19 -21.81
C GLY A 172 53.01 0.76 -20.42
N TYR A 173 54.27 0.67 -20.00
CA TYR A 173 54.76 1.38 -18.83
C TYR A 173 55.37 2.69 -19.30
N PHE A 174 54.78 3.85 -19.05
CA PHE A 174 55.30 5.08 -19.62
C PHE A 174 55.97 5.91 -18.52
N MET A 175 57.29 6.07 -18.59
CA MET A 175 57.95 7.02 -17.71
C MET A 175 57.96 8.44 -18.29
N ARG A 176 57.97 8.66 -19.62
CA ARG A 176 58.16 10.00 -20.25
C ARG A 176 57.70 10.24 -21.71
N MET A 177 57.06 9.32 -22.45
CA MET A 177 56.73 9.57 -23.88
C MET A 177 55.47 8.85 -24.41
N SER A 178 55.06 9.24 -25.63
CA SER A 178 53.94 8.72 -26.42
C SER A 178 54.35 7.45 -27.17
N GLY A 179 53.41 6.52 -27.29
CA GLY A 179 53.54 5.32 -28.12
C GLY A 179 52.45 4.33 -27.78
N ASP A 180 51.99 3.58 -28.78
CA ASP A 180 51.05 2.48 -28.56
C ASP A 180 51.81 1.17 -28.30
N SER A 181 51.35 0.38 -27.34
CA SER A 181 51.95 -0.92 -27.02
C SER A 181 50.90 -2.00 -27.09
N THR A 182 51.18 -3.10 -27.80
CA THR A 182 50.21 -4.17 -28.06
C THR A 182 50.75 -5.53 -27.68
N LEU A 183 50.01 -6.31 -26.90
CA LEU A 183 50.25 -7.73 -26.68
C LEU A 183 49.08 -8.53 -27.27
N THR A 184 49.35 -9.54 -28.09
CA THR A 184 48.33 -10.43 -28.68
C THR A 184 48.59 -11.87 -28.27
N ILE A 185 47.57 -12.57 -27.76
CA ILE A 185 47.58 -13.99 -27.40
C ILE A 185 46.62 -14.72 -28.34
N ASP A 186 47.16 -15.19 -29.46
CA ASP A 186 46.38 -15.87 -30.49
C ASP A 186 46.11 -17.33 -30.16
N SER A 187 47.11 -18.02 -29.61
CA SER A 187 46.99 -19.37 -29.04
C SER A 187 48.11 -19.62 -28.02
N GLY A 188 48.06 -20.74 -27.29
CA GLY A 188 48.99 -21.00 -26.17
C GLY A 188 48.52 -20.36 -24.85
N SER A 189 49.43 -20.08 -23.93
CA SER A 189 49.09 -19.50 -22.62
C SER A 189 50.06 -18.42 -22.13
N LEU A 190 49.56 -17.46 -21.35
CA LEU A 190 50.34 -16.50 -20.58
C LEU A 190 49.86 -16.53 -19.13
N THR A 191 50.74 -16.93 -18.21
CA THR A 191 50.47 -17.00 -16.78
C THR A 191 51.31 -16.00 -16.02
N THR A 192 50.67 -15.19 -15.17
CA THR A 192 51.33 -14.25 -14.26
C THR A 192 51.12 -14.67 -12.81
N THR A 193 52.12 -14.54 -11.94
CA THR A 193 52.06 -14.96 -10.52
C THR A 193 52.14 -13.82 -9.50
N ALA A 194 52.34 -12.59 -9.96
CA ALA A 194 52.36 -11.36 -9.18
C ALA A 194 51.61 -10.25 -9.94
N THR A 195 51.39 -9.11 -9.26
CA THR A 195 50.52 -8.03 -9.76
C THR A 195 50.94 -7.55 -11.14
N SER A 196 50.01 -7.58 -12.09
CA SER A 196 50.24 -7.20 -13.48
C SER A 196 49.53 -5.90 -13.85
N HIS A 197 50.00 -5.22 -14.88
CA HIS A 197 49.57 -3.89 -15.27
C HIS A 197 49.35 -3.78 -16.79
N ILE A 198 48.22 -3.19 -17.20
CA ILE A 198 47.97 -2.77 -18.59
C ILE A 198 47.77 -1.25 -18.56
N GLY A 199 48.77 -0.51 -19.05
CA GLY A 199 48.88 0.96 -18.96
C GLY A 199 49.20 1.40 -17.54
N GLY A 200 50.48 1.40 -17.19
CA GLY A 200 50.97 1.80 -15.87
C GLY A 200 51.90 3.01 -15.94
N PHE A 201 51.75 3.95 -15.01
CA PHE A 201 52.70 5.05 -14.83
C PHE A 201 53.44 4.94 -13.50
N SER A 202 54.75 5.17 -13.53
CA SER A 202 55.48 5.74 -12.39
C SER A 202 56.45 6.81 -12.88
N GLY A 203 56.32 8.03 -12.34
CA GLY A 203 57.27 9.12 -12.61
C GLY A 203 56.62 10.49 -12.85
N GLY A 204 57.17 11.54 -12.26
CA GLY A 204 56.66 12.92 -12.33
C GLY A 204 57.18 13.75 -13.51
N GLY A 205 56.93 13.33 -14.75
CA GLY A 205 57.27 14.11 -15.96
C GLY A 205 56.05 14.67 -16.68
N ASN A 206 56.26 15.67 -17.55
CA ASN A 206 55.26 16.09 -18.53
C ASN A 206 55.01 14.92 -19.49
N LEU A 207 53.82 14.34 -19.44
CA LEU A 207 53.47 13.09 -20.12
C LEU A 207 52.55 13.35 -21.32
N SER A 208 52.76 12.58 -22.37
CA SER A 208 51.99 12.57 -23.63
C SER A 208 51.05 11.37 -23.71
N SER A 209 50.05 11.41 -24.58
CA SER A 209 49.05 10.34 -24.81
C SER A 209 49.67 9.05 -25.37
N GLY A 210 49.07 7.89 -25.04
CA GLY A 210 49.42 6.58 -25.60
C GLY A 210 48.38 5.51 -25.23
N THR A 211 48.29 4.45 -26.04
CA THR A 211 47.35 3.33 -25.85
C THR A 211 48.08 2.04 -25.53
N SER A 212 47.71 1.38 -24.42
CA SER A 212 48.17 0.02 -24.10
C SER A 212 47.07 -0.97 -24.45
N THR A 213 47.32 -1.92 -25.35
CA THR A 213 46.34 -2.91 -25.79
C THR A 213 46.79 -4.33 -25.50
N VAL A 214 45.92 -5.15 -24.90
CA VAL A 214 46.06 -6.61 -24.84
C VAL A 214 44.93 -7.24 -25.64
N THR A 215 45.22 -8.22 -26.50
CA THR A 215 44.21 -8.95 -27.29
C THR A 215 44.32 -10.45 -27.05
N ILE A 216 43.21 -11.14 -26.80
CA ILE A 216 43.11 -12.59 -26.65
C ILE A 216 42.15 -13.10 -27.73
N SER A 217 42.65 -13.79 -28.75
CA SER A 217 41.83 -14.33 -29.86
C SER A 217 41.59 -15.84 -29.77
N GLY A 218 42.49 -16.61 -29.14
CA GLY A 218 42.32 -18.06 -29.01
C GLY A 218 43.12 -18.75 -27.90
N GLY A 219 44.09 -18.07 -27.27
CA GLY A 219 44.89 -18.63 -26.17
C GLY A 219 44.30 -18.39 -24.77
N THR A 220 45.12 -18.63 -23.74
CA THR A 220 44.73 -18.48 -22.33
C THR A 220 45.56 -17.40 -21.63
N LEU A 221 44.92 -16.37 -21.07
CA LEU A 221 45.55 -15.46 -20.10
C LEU A 221 45.16 -15.91 -18.69
N THR A 222 46.12 -16.22 -17.83
CA THR A 222 45.88 -16.54 -16.41
C THR A 222 46.63 -15.57 -15.50
N ASN A 223 45.90 -14.83 -14.67
CA ASN A 223 46.47 -13.97 -13.65
C ASN A 223 46.24 -14.60 -12.26
N ASN A 224 47.29 -15.13 -11.64
CA ASN A 224 47.27 -15.66 -10.27
C ASN A 224 47.47 -14.59 -9.19
N ALA A 225 47.50 -13.31 -9.59
CA ALA A 225 47.64 -12.14 -8.76
C ALA A 225 46.83 -10.99 -9.37
N SER A 226 46.75 -9.85 -8.68
CA SER A 226 45.91 -8.73 -9.14
C SER A 226 46.29 -8.24 -10.53
N LEU A 227 45.31 -7.87 -11.34
CA LEU A 227 45.51 -7.22 -12.62
C LEU A 227 44.97 -5.79 -12.55
N ASN A 228 45.81 -4.81 -12.84
CA ASN A 228 45.37 -3.40 -12.91
C ASN A 228 45.37 -2.94 -14.36
N ILE A 229 44.22 -2.49 -14.86
CA ILE A 229 44.04 -1.93 -16.20
C ILE A 229 43.82 -0.42 -16.04
N GLY A 230 44.70 0.40 -16.60
CA GLY A 230 44.72 1.86 -16.42
C GLY A 230 45.16 2.25 -15.01
N HIS A 231 46.38 1.87 -14.62
CA HIS A 231 46.92 2.06 -13.27
C HIS A 231 47.81 3.31 -13.14
N PHE A 232 47.54 4.13 -12.12
CA PHE A 232 48.34 5.31 -11.77
C PHE A 232 49.00 5.15 -10.41
N ALA A 233 50.31 4.93 -10.41
CA ALA A 233 51.11 4.95 -9.19
C ALA A 233 51.83 6.31 -9.09
N TYR A 234 51.64 7.00 -7.96
CA TYR A 234 52.39 8.18 -7.45
C TYR A 234 51.85 9.59 -7.78
N GLY A 235 51.72 10.38 -6.71
CA GLY A 235 50.96 11.64 -6.61
C GLY A 235 51.61 12.90 -7.18
N ASN A 236 51.99 12.88 -8.46
CA ASN A 236 52.31 14.11 -9.20
C ASN A 236 51.08 14.59 -10.00
N ASP A 237 51.04 15.90 -10.28
CA ASP A 237 49.95 16.55 -11.01
C ASP A 237 49.84 15.97 -12.43
N VAL A 238 48.78 15.20 -12.69
CA VAL A 238 48.52 14.52 -13.99
C VAL A 238 47.42 15.22 -14.79
N SER A 239 47.17 16.50 -14.51
CA SER A 239 46.21 17.31 -15.25
C SER A 239 46.60 17.39 -16.74
N GLY A 240 45.71 16.88 -17.62
CA GLY A 240 45.87 16.93 -19.09
C GLY A 240 46.38 15.65 -19.77
N MET A 241 46.52 14.54 -19.05
CA MET A 241 46.86 13.25 -19.68
C MET A 241 45.63 12.49 -20.17
N THR A 242 45.69 11.99 -21.41
CA THR A 242 44.71 11.05 -21.97
C THR A 242 45.44 9.74 -22.27
N GLN A 243 45.41 8.78 -21.33
CA GLN A 243 45.91 7.42 -21.55
C GLN A 243 44.72 6.46 -21.65
N LYS A 244 44.80 5.53 -22.60
CA LYS A 244 43.80 4.49 -22.80
C LYS A 244 44.43 3.11 -22.62
N SER A 245 43.88 2.31 -21.72
CA SER A 245 44.27 0.90 -21.54
C SER A 245 43.14 0.03 -22.04
N VAL A 246 43.42 -0.87 -22.99
CA VAL A 246 42.42 -1.70 -23.67
C VAL A 246 42.76 -3.18 -23.47
N LEU A 247 41.78 -3.99 -23.08
CA LEU A 247 41.86 -5.45 -23.18
C LEU A 247 40.72 -5.94 -24.07
N ASN A 248 41.05 -6.60 -25.17
CA ASN A 248 40.10 -7.20 -26.10
C ASN A 248 40.16 -8.73 -25.99
N GLN A 249 39.02 -9.38 -25.84
CA GLN A 249 38.89 -10.84 -25.92
C GLN A 249 37.85 -11.18 -26.98
N THR A 250 38.30 -11.81 -28.07
CA THR A 250 37.42 -12.27 -29.15
C THR A 250 37.23 -13.80 -29.15
N GLY A 251 38.06 -14.51 -28.37
CA GLY A 251 38.01 -15.95 -28.16
C GLY A 251 38.88 -16.37 -26.98
N GLY A 252 39.28 -17.64 -26.92
CA GLY A 252 40.19 -18.14 -25.87
C GLY A 252 39.61 -18.08 -24.44
N THR A 253 40.49 -18.07 -23.43
CA THR A 253 40.12 -18.03 -22.00
C THR A 253 40.91 -16.96 -21.24
N TRP A 254 40.25 -16.20 -20.38
CA TRP A 254 40.87 -15.31 -19.41
C TRP A 254 40.49 -15.74 -17.99
N ASN A 255 41.46 -16.14 -17.18
CA ASN A 255 41.27 -16.52 -15.79
C ASN A 255 41.95 -15.50 -14.88
N ALA A 256 41.16 -14.63 -14.23
CA ALA A 256 41.64 -13.74 -13.18
C ALA A 256 41.34 -14.38 -11.82
N ASN A 257 42.35 -15.03 -11.23
CA ASN A 257 42.21 -15.73 -9.96
C ASN A 257 42.25 -14.79 -8.74
N GLU A 258 42.64 -13.52 -8.94
CA GLU A 258 42.73 -12.48 -7.92
C GLU A 258 42.01 -11.20 -8.37
N THR A 259 42.05 -10.15 -7.54
CA THR A 259 41.29 -8.92 -7.77
C THR A 259 41.70 -8.21 -9.06
N VAL A 260 40.73 -7.85 -9.90
CA VAL A 260 40.95 -7.05 -11.12
C VAL A 260 40.49 -5.61 -10.87
N TYR A 261 41.34 -4.64 -11.16
CA TYR A 261 41.05 -3.22 -11.03
C TYR A 261 41.04 -2.56 -12.41
N LEU A 262 39.97 -1.85 -12.74
CA LEU A 262 39.85 -1.02 -13.94
C LEU A 262 39.83 0.44 -13.50
N GLY A 263 40.83 1.21 -13.92
CA GLY A 263 41.01 2.61 -13.50
C GLY A 263 41.48 2.75 -12.06
N LYS A 264 42.58 2.06 -11.70
CA LYS A 264 43.17 2.14 -10.34
C LYS A 264 44.09 3.35 -10.22
N GLY A 265 44.03 4.08 -9.10
CA GLY A 265 44.94 5.20 -8.87
C GLY A 265 45.15 5.49 -7.39
N SER A 266 46.37 5.93 -7.05
CA SER A 266 46.77 6.20 -5.66
C SER A 266 46.56 7.65 -5.21
N SER A 267 45.98 8.50 -6.05
CA SER A 267 45.98 9.96 -5.85
C SER A 267 44.61 10.48 -5.41
N THR A 268 44.61 11.44 -4.49
CA THR A 268 43.42 12.20 -4.08
C THR A 268 42.99 13.27 -5.09
N ARG A 269 43.71 13.42 -6.21
CA ARG A 269 43.44 14.43 -7.24
C ARG A 269 42.61 13.84 -8.37
N GLU A 270 41.66 14.63 -8.87
CA GLU A 270 40.85 14.29 -10.05
C GLU A 270 41.76 14.01 -11.25
N VAL A 271 41.63 12.81 -11.82
CA VAL A 271 42.25 12.51 -13.12
C VAL A 271 41.17 12.68 -14.18
N ASN A 272 41.36 13.63 -15.10
CA ASN A 272 40.27 14.09 -15.96
C ASN A 272 39.77 13.03 -16.98
N GLU A 273 40.60 12.08 -17.44
CA GLU A 273 40.21 11.13 -18.51
C GLU A 273 40.98 9.80 -18.53
N ASN A 274 41.06 9.07 -17.42
CA ASN A 274 41.64 7.72 -17.46
C ASN A 274 40.63 6.73 -18.02
N ILE A 275 40.85 6.12 -19.19
CA ILE A 275 39.94 5.14 -19.80
C ILE A 275 40.59 3.75 -19.73
N ALA A 276 40.18 2.95 -18.76
CA ALA A 276 40.34 1.50 -18.82
C ALA A 276 39.15 0.90 -19.59
N GLU A 277 39.40 0.22 -20.70
CA GLU A 277 38.39 -0.38 -21.57
C GLU A 277 38.62 -1.89 -21.68
N VAL A 278 37.58 -2.69 -21.44
CA VAL A 278 37.64 -4.14 -21.61
C VAL A 278 36.51 -4.60 -22.53
N ASN A 279 36.83 -5.19 -23.68
CA ASN A 279 35.85 -5.67 -24.66
C ASN A 279 35.91 -7.18 -24.76
N LEU A 280 34.84 -7.87 -24.35
CA LEU A 280 34.70 -9.32 -24.41
C LEU A 280 33.61 -9.67 -25.44
N SER A 281 33.97 -10.15 -26.62
CA SER A 281 33.01 -10.50 -27.69
C SER A 281 32.91 -12.02 -27.96
N GLY A 282 33.82 -12.82 -27.39
CA GLY A 282 33.83 -14.27 -27.47
C GLY A 282 34.75 -14.91 -26.42
N GLY A 283 34.79 -16.24 -26.36
CA GLY A 283 35.59 -16.96 -25.37
C GLY A 283 34.99 -16.96 -23.96
N THR A 284 35.81 -17.32 -22.97
CA THR A 284 35.43 -17.38 -21.55
C THR A 284 36.27 -16.43 -20.71
N ALA A 285 35.66 -15.62 -19.84
CA ALA A 285 36.33 -14.80 -18.82
C ALA A 285 35.84 -15.18 -17.42
N ASN A 286 36.74 -15.64 -16.56
CA ASN A 286 36.44 -16.06 -15.20
C ASN A 286 37.16 -15.16 -14.19
N PHE A 287 36.38 -14.42 -13.41
CA PHE A 287 36.86 -13.57 -12.31
C PHE A 287 36.57 -14.26 -10.97
N LYS A 288 37.58 -14.88 -10.37
CA LYS A 288 37.39 -15.67 -9.13
C LYS A 288 37.28 -14.82 -7.86
N LYS A 289 37.75 -13.59 -7.94
CA LYS A 289 37.76 -12.61 -6.84
C LYS A 289 37.04 -11.34 -7.28
N THR A 290 37.23 -10.27 -6.52
CA THR A 290 36.55 -9.01 -6.72
C THR A 290 36.98 -8.34 -8.03
N VAL A 291 36.02 -7.74 -8.74
CA VAL A 291 36.31 -6.84 -9.86
C VAL A 291 35.85 -5.45 -9.50
N ILE A 292 36.74 -4.47 -9.67
CA ILE A 292 36.54 -3.09 -9.24
C ILE A 292 36.70 -2.16 -10.44
N PHE A 293 35.69 -1.34 -10.69
CA PHE A 293 35.70 -0.29 -11.70
C PHE A 293 35.71 1.08 -11.03
N GLY A 294 36.71 1.88 -11.36
CA GLY A 294 36.92 3.21 -10.77
C GLY A 294 37.41 3.13 -9.32
N ASP A 295 38.59 2.56 -9.10
CA ASP A 295 39.27 2.57 -7.79
C ASP A 295 40.09 3.85 -7.55
N ALA A 296 39.88 4.90 -8.34
CA ALA A 296 40.53 6.20 -8.19
C ALA A 296 39.53 7.33 -8.41
N VAL A 297 39.65 8.43 -7.67
CA VAL A 297 38.79 9.61 -7.85
C VAL A 297 38.86 10.12 -9.30
N GLY A 298 37.71 10.25 -9.95
CA GLY A 298 37.60 10.70 -11.35
C GLY A 298 37.91 9.65 -12.42
N ALA A 299 38.31 8.42 -12.05
CA ALA A 299 38.62 7.38 -13.02
C ALA A 299 37.39 6.97 -13.85
N LYS A 300 37.61 6.69 -15.14
CA LYS A 300 36.63 6.13 -16.06
C LYS A 300 37.00 4.68 -16.42
N ALA A 301 36.06 3.77 -16.22
CA ALA A 301 36.30 2.35 -16.46
C ALA A 301 35.10 1.75 -17.17
N ASP A 302 35.31 1.24 -18.37
CA ASP A 302 34.26 0.68 -19.23
C ASP A 302 34.57 -0.79 -19.53
N MET A 303 33.57 -1.65 -19.40
CA MET A 303 33.62 -3.01 -19.91
C MET A 303 32.41 -3.28 -20.79
N THR A 304 32.63 -3.88 -21.95
CA THR A 304 31.57 -4.31 -22.86
C THR A 304 31.66 -5.82 -23.05
N VAL A 305 30.55 -6.53 -22.78
CA VAL A 305 30.38 -7.95 -23.08
C VAL A 305 29.37 -8.07 -24.22
N SER A 306 29.74 -8.80 -25.27
CA SER A 306 28.98 -8.90 -26.52
C SER A 306 29.17 -10.28 -27.16
N GLY A 307 28.50 -10.51 -28.30
CA GLY A 307 28.67 -11.74 -29.08
C GLY A 307 28.33 -13.00 -28.29
N THR A 308 29.26 -13.95 -28.23
CA THR A 308 29.09 -15.25 -27.54
C THR A 308 30.00 -15.40 -26.32
N ALA A 309 30.49 -14.29 -25.76
CA ALA A 309 31.34 -14.33 -24.57
C ALA A 309 30.61 -14.98 -23.39
N ILE A 310 31.34 -15.77 -22.60
CA ILE A 310 30.87 -16.33 -21.32
C ILE A 310 31.66 -15.65 -20.21
N VAL A 311 30.98 -14.89 -19.35
CA VAL A 311 31.63 -14.12 -18.29
C VAL A 311 31.10 -14.57 -16.93
N THR A 312 32.00 -14.93 -16.03
CA THR A 312 31.65 -15.33 -14.66
C THR A 312 32.36 -14.45 -13.65
N PHE A 313 31.59 -13.75 -12.81
CA PHE A 313 32.06 -13.07 -11.61
C PHE A 313 31.74 -13.95 -10.41
N GLU A 314 32.72 -14.69 -9.90
CA GLU A 314 32.51 -15.63 -8.79
C GLU A 314 32.34 -14.92 -7.44
N ASN A 315 32.98 -13.75 -7.27
CA ASN A 315 32.85 -12.92 -6.06
C ASN A 315 32.13 -11.60 -6.38
N GLU A 316 32.58 -10.49 -5.79
CA GLU A 316 31.89 -9.21 -5.84
C GLU A 316 32.28 -8.37 -7.06
N LEU A 317 31.32 -7.61 -7.58
CA LEU A 317 31.53 -6.58 -8.59
C LEU A 317 31.22 -5.20 -8.01
N TYR A 318 32.15 -4.25 -8.18
CA TYR A 318 31.97 -2.85 -7.80
C TYR A 318 32.06 -1.94 -9.02
N LEU A 319 31.01 -1.17 -9.26
CA LEU A 319 30.97 -0.13 -10.30
C LEU A 319 30.89 1.24 -9.64
N GLY A 320 31.95 2.03 -9.74
CA GLY A 320 32.00 3.38 -9.19
C GLY A 320 32.36 3.37 -7.71
N GLN A 321 33.51 2.76 -7.38
CA GLN A 321 33.89 2.51 -5.99
C GLN A 321 34.39 3.75 -5.24
N GLN A 322 34.80 4.80 -5.95
CA GLN A 322 35.36 6.02 -5.35
C GLN A 322 34.59 7.27 -5.79
N ASP A 323 34.84 8.38 -5.10
CA ASP A 323 34.20 9.66 -5.40
C ASP A 323 34.43 10.11 -6.85
N LYS A 324 33.38 10.64 -7.49
CA LYS A 324 33.39 11.19 -8.87
C LYS A 324 33.84 10.20 -9.96
N THR A 325 33.81 8.91 -9.68
CA THR A 325 34.11 7.89 -10.68
C THR A 325 32.95 7.68 -11.64
N ASN A 326 33.26 7.33 -12.88
CA ASN A 326 32.28 6.93 -13.89
C ASN A 326 32.64 5.52 -14.37
N ALA A 327 31.98 4.52 -13.81
CA ALA A 327 32.19 3.13 -14.18
C ALA A 327 31.00 2.60 -14.98
N SER A 328 31.25 1.94 -16.10
CA SER A 328 30.21 1.28 -16.90
C SER A 328 30.52 -0.18 -17.20
N LEU A 329 29.49 -1.02 -17.09
CA LEU A 329 29.49 -2.40 -17.60
C LEU A 329 28.29 -2.57 -18.53
N ASN A 330 28.55 -2.83 -19.81
CA ASN A 330 27.56 -2.98 -20.86
C ASN A 330 27.49 -4.44 -21.35
N LEU A 331 26.40 -5.13 -21.05
CA LEU A 331 26.12 -6.50 -21.48
C LEU A 331 25.14 -6.47 -22.65
N THR A 332 25.65 -6.63 -23.87
CA THR A 332 24.90 -6.55 -25.13
C THR A 332 24.63 -7.93 -25.76
N GLY A 333 25.27 -8.98 -25.23
CA GLY A 333 25.18 -10.36 -25.71
C GLY A 333 25.88 -11.32 -24.75
N GLY A 334 26.05 -12.57 -25.17
CA GLY A 334 26.73 -13.61 -24.40
C GLY A 334 25.93 -14.13 -23.18
N THR A 335 26.65 -14.82 -22.29
CA THR A 335 26.13 -15.31 -21.01
C THR A 335 26.96 -14.73 -19.88
N SER A 336 26.32 -14.01 -18.95
CA SER A 336 27.00 -13.45 -17.78
C SER A 336 26.43 -14.02 -16.47
N THR A 337 27.30 -14.46 -15.57
CA THR A 337 26.91 -14.96 -14.25
C THR A 337 27.58 -14.15 -13.16
N PHE A 338 26.80 -13.60 -12.23
CA PHE A 338 27.26 -12.86 -11.06
C PHE A 338 26.92 -13.68 -9.81
N ASN A 339 27.86 -14.46 -9.30
CA ASN A 339 27.60 -15.41 -8.22
C ASN A 339 27.44 -14.74 -6.85
N ASN A 340 27.98 -13.54 -6.65
CA ASN A 340 27.91 -12.81 -5.38
C ASN A 340 27.37 -11.38 -5.57
N PHE A 341 27.75 -10.44 -4.70
CA PHE A 341 27.20 -9.08 -4.70
C PHE A 341 27.61 -8.27 -5.94
N VAL A 342 26.64 -7.55 -6.49
CA VAL A 342 26.86 -6.51 -7.49
C VAL A 342 26.51 -5.17 -6.88
N ASN A 343 27.50 -4.30 -6.72
CA ASN A 343 27.34 -2.98 -6.13
C ASN A 343 27.61 -1.90 -7.17
N VAL A 344 26.66 -1.00 -7.36
CA VAL A 344 26.69 0.04 -8.41
C VAL A 344 26.51 1.41 -7.76
N GLY A 345 27.47 2.31 -7.93
CA GLY A 345 27.51 3.62 -7.28
C GLY A 345 27.78 3.51 -5.78
N THR A 346 28.97 3.04 -5.39
CA THR A 346 29.18 2.59 -4.01
C THR A 346 29.80 3.60 -3.06
N ALA A 347 30.46 4.63 -3.56
CA ALA A 347 31.04 5.72 -2.75
C ALA A 347 30.31 7.04 -2.99
N ALA A 348 30.59 8.02 -2.12
CA ALA A 348 30.00 9.34 -2.19
C ALA A 348 30.36 10.04 -3.52
N GLY A 349 29.39 10.32 -4.37
CA GLY A 349 29.63 10.89 -5.70
C GLY A 349 30.19 9.89 -6.72
N GLY A 350 30.36 8.62 -6.37
CA GLY A 350 30.67 7.56 -7.35
C GLY A 350 29.45 7.26 -8.21
N ASN A 351 29.62 7.27 -9.53
CA ASN A 351 28.57 6.96 -10.51
C ASN A 351 28.86 5.60 -11.16
N GLY A 352 28.06 4.61 -10.84
CA GLY A 352 28.10 3.30 -11.48
C GLY A 352 26.95 3.13 -12.47
N THR A 353 27.22 2.53 -13.63
CA THR A 353 26.20 2.15 -14.62
C THR A 353 26.37 0.70 -15.02
N LEU A 354 25.30 -0.08 -14.90
CA LEU A 354 25.19 -1.44 -15.41
C LEU A 354 24.07 -1.50 -16.45
N ALA A 355 24.38 -1.76 -17.72
CA ALA A 355 23.42 -1.80 -18.81
C ALA A 355 23.33 -3.19 -19.43
N LEU A 356 22.14 -3.77 -19.48
CA LEU A 356 21.83 -5.09 -20.03
C LEU A 356 20.87 -4.91 -21.20
N SER A 357 21.38 -5.04 -22.42
CA SER A 357 20.61 -4.88 -23.66
C SER A 357 20.47 -6.18 -24.45
N GLY A 358 21.16 -7.24 -24.04
CA GLY A 358 21.07 -8.56 -24.66
C GLY A 358 21.69 -9.65 -23.77
N GLY A 359 21.78 -10.87 -24.33
CA GLY A 359 22.37 -12.03 -23.65
C GLY A 359 21.48 -12.67 -22.58
N THR A 360 22.07 -13.63 -21.86
CA THR A 360 21.47 -14.30 -20.70
C THR A 360 22.27 -13.94 -19.45
N ASN A 361 21.66 -13.22 -18.50
CA ASN A 361 22.34 -12.70 -17.33
C ASN A 361 21.72 -13.28 -16.06
N THR A 362 22.53 -13.86 -15.17
CA THR A 362 22.08 -14.43 -13.90
C THR A 362 22.79 -13.76 -12.73
N PHE A 363 22.01 -13.22 -11.79
CA PHE A 363 22.49 -12.64 -10.54
C PHE A 363 22.14 -13.60 -9.40
N GLY A 364 23.16 -14.25 -8.84
CA GLY A 364 23.04 -15.27 -7.81
C GLY A 364 22.78 -14.72 -6.41
N GLN A 365 23.31 -13.54 -6.08
CA GLN A 365 23.12 -12.88 -4.78
C GLN A 365 22.57 -11.46 -4.97
N ARG A 366 22.84 -10.55 -4.02
CA ARG A 366 22.22 -9.24 -3.95
C ARG A 366 22.76 -8.27 -5.01
N VAL A 367 21.88 -7.40 -5.48
CA VAL A 367 22.24 -6.24 -6.33
C VAL A 367 21.92 -4.96 -5.57
N ASN A 368 22.91 -4.10 -5.37
CA ASN A 368 22.77 -2.84 -4.64
C ASN A 368 23.06 -1.67 -5.57
N LEU A 369 22.11 -0.75 -5.72
CA LEU A 369 22.20 0.45 -6.56
C LEU A 369 22.18 1.69 -5.67
N GLY A 370 23.25 2.48 -5.67
CA GLY A 370 23.43 3.60 -4.74
C GLY A 370 23.59 3.09 -3.31
N THR A 371 24.81 2.71 -2.92
CA THR A 371 25.04 2.04 -1.62
C THR A 371 25.55 2.95 -0.52
N ALA A 372 26.26 4.03 -0.83
CA ALA A 372 26.73 4.99 0.16
C ALA A 372 26.06 6.35 -0.03
N SER A 373 26.06 7.16 1.02
CA SER A 373 25.58 8.54 0.96
C SER A 373 26.25 9.31 -0.19
N GLY A 374 25.44 9.85 -1.11
CA GLY A 374 25.90 10.54 -2.32
C GLY A 374 26.26 9.64 -3.50
N GLY A 375 26.29 8.31 -3.34
CA GLY A 375 26.55 7.37 -4.43
C GLY A 375 25.35 7.21 -5.36
N ASN A 376 25.61 7.17 -6.67
CA ASN A 376 24.60 7.07 -7.72
C ASN A 376 24.76 5.77 -8.52
N GLY A 377 23.86 4.82 -8.30
CA GLY A 377 23.85 3.55 -9.02
C GLY A 377 22.75 3.49 -10.05
N THR A 378 23.08 3.17 -11.31
CA THR A 378 22.09 2.98 -12.38
C THR A 378 22.16 1.55 -12.94
N LEU A 379 21.03 0.85 -12.96
CA LEU A 379 20.83 -0.41 -13.68
C LEU A 379 19.81 -0.20 -14.80
N THR A 380 20.14 -0.56 -16.05
CA THR A 380 19.21 -0.48 -17.18
C THR A 380 19.05 -1.82 -17.86
N LEU A 381 17.83 -2.34 -17.92
CA LEU A 381 17.42 -3.58 -18.57
C LEU A 381 16.62 -3.21 -19.83
N SER A 382 17.25 -3.27 -21.01
CA SER A 382 16.64 -2.91 -22.29
C SER A 382 16.44 -4.10 -23.23
N GLY A 383 16.97 -5.28 -22.87
CA GLY A 383 16.84 -6.51 -23.62
C GLY A 383 17.43 -7.71 -22.86
N GLY A 384 17.55 -8.85 -23.56
CA GLY A 384 18.07 -10.10 -23.00
C GLY A 384 17.12 -10.85 -22.07
N THR A 385 17.62 -11.90 -21.45
CA THR A 385 16.94 -12.67 -20.39
C THR A 385 17.71 -12.46 -19.09
N ASN A 386 17.09 -11.80 -18.11
CA ASN A 386 17.73 -11.39 -16.87
C ASN A 386 17.03 -12.05 -15.67
N THR A 387 17.79 -12.81 -14.88
CA THR A 387 17.27 -13.52 -13.71
C THR A 387 17.98 -13.03 -12.45
N PHE A 388 17.21 -12.49 -11.51
CA PHE A 388 17.68 -12.03 -10.21
C PHE A 388 17.21 -13.00 -9.13
N ASN A 389 18.12 -13.82 -8.61
CA ASN A 389 17.78 -14.89 -7.68
C ASN A 389 17.70 -14.44 -6.22
N ASN A 390 18.18 -13.24 -5.89
CA ASN A 390 18.20 -12.72 -4.53
C ASN A 390 17.78 -11.24 -4.46
N GLU A 391 17.90 -10.64 -3.29
CA GLU A 391 17.37 -9.30 -2.99
C GLU A 391 18.01 -8.20 -3.82
N ILE A 392 17.21 -7.19 -4.19
CA ILE A 392 17.69 -5.97 -4.84
C ILE A 392 17.40 -4.76 -3.96
N PHE A 393 18.40 -3.89 -3.81
CA PHE A 393 18.28 -2.62 -3.11
C PHE A 393 18.52 -1.47 -4.08
N VAL A 394 17.55 -0.55 -4.16
CA VAL A 394 17.61 0.64 -5.02
C VAL A 394 17.56 1.87 -4.10
N GLY A 395 18.69 2.57 -3.97
CA GLY A 395 18.88 3.67 -3.01
C GLY A 395 18.98 3.13 -1.58
N TRP A 396 20.03 2.35 -1.29
CA TRP A 396 20.10 1.55 -0.05
C TRP A 396 20.27 2.40 1.22
N THR A 397 21.22 3.33 1.26
CA THR A 397 21.56 4.11 2.46
C THR A 397 21.24 5.60 2.31
N ALA A 398 21.21 6.32 3.44
CA ALA A 398 20.79 7.72 3.51
C ALA A 398 21.61 8.60 2.58
N GLY A 399 20.93 9.34 1.70
CA GLY A 399 21.55 10.21 0.70
C GLY A 399 22.08 9.48 -0.54
N ALA A 400 22.03 8.14 -0.60
CA ALA A 400 22.33 7.41 -1.83
C ALA A 400 21.16 7.50 -2.82
N VAL A 401 21.47 7.44 -4.12
CA VAL A 401 20.46 7.42 -5.19
C VAL A 401 20.65 6.17 -6.02
N GLY A 402 19.63 5.30 -6.04
CA GLY A 402 19.57 4.15 -6.93
C GLY A 402 18.53 4.38 -8.01
N THR A 403 18.85 4.02 -9.25
CA THR A 403 17.90 4.03 -10.37
C THR A 403 17.94 2.68 -11.09
N MET A 404 16.78 2.09 -11.28
CA MET A 404 16.59 0.87 -12.06
C MET A 404 15.58 1.13 -13.17
N ASN A 405 15.98 0.93 -14.42
CA ASN A 405 15.13 1.12 -15.60
C ASN A 405 14.89 -0.24 -16.27
N ILE A 406 13.64 -0.60 -16.50
CA ILE A 406 13.21 -1.84 -17.17
C ILE A 406 12.41 -1.44 -18.42
N ASN A 407 13.11 -1.39 -19.55
CA ASN A 407 12.62 -0.91 -20.84
C ASN A 407 12.47 -2.03 -21.89
N GLY A 408 12.91 -3.25 -21.59
CA GLY A 408 12.79 -4.40 -22.47
C GLY A 408 13.34 -5.70 -21.86
N GLY A 409 13.36 -6.75 -22.67
CA GLY A 409 13.83 -8.09 -22.26
C GLY A 409 12.82 -8.91 -21.48
N THR A 410 13.24 -10.09 -21.03
CA THR A 410 12.48 -10.95 -20.10
C THR A 410 13.16 -10.88 -18.74
N ASN A 411 12.49 -10.28 -17.76
CA ASN A 411 13.07 -9.97 -16.45
C ASN A 411 12.32 -10.71 -15.35
N ALA A 412 13.03 -11.57 -14.61
CA ALA A 412 12.49 -12.35 -13.50
C ALA A 412 13.17 -11.97 -12.18
N PHE A 413 12.37 -11.48 -11.24
CA PHE A 413 12.80 -11.11 -9.90
C PHE A 413 12.32 -12.15 -8.90
N ASN A 414 13.21 -13.08 -8.56
CA ASN A 414 12.87 -14.27 -7.79
C ASN A 414 12.88 -14.05 -6.26
N ASN A 415 13.28 -12.85 -5.81
CA ASN A 415 13.31 -12.48 -4.41
C ASN A 415 12.90 -11.01 -4.21
N LYS A 416 13.12 -10.47 -2.99
CA LYS A 416 12.63 -9.16 -2.59
C LYS A 416 13.26 -8.01 -3.37
N ILE A 417 12.49 -6.94 -3.56
CA ILE A 417 13.03 -5.66 -4.03
C ILE A 417 12.67 -4.56 -3.04
N HIS A 418 13.68 -3.80 -2.64
CA HIS A 418 13.55 -2.63 -1.78
C HIS A 418 13.94 -1.38 -2.55
N VAL A 419 12.99 -0.47 -2.73
CA VAL A 419 13.19 0.82 -3.40
C VAL A 419 13.10 1.92 -2.34
N GLY A 420 14.18 2.69 -2.15
CA GLY A 420 14.30 3.63 -1.03
C GLY A 420 14.65 2.95 0.29
N GLY A 421 15.69 2.12 0.30
CA GLY A 421 16.33 1.56 1.50
C GLY A 421 15.70 0.30 2.12
N TRP A 422 16.40 -0.28 3.10
CA TRP A 422 15.97 -1.47 3.85
C TRP A 422 15.07 -1.08 5.03
N LYS A 423 13.98 -1.83 5.25
CA LYS A 423 13.05 -1.69 6.39
C LYS A 423 13.63 -1.49 7.80
N ASN A 424 14.86 -1.94 8.08
CA ASN A 424 15.41 -2.02 9.43
C ASN A 424 16.27 -0.81 9.78
N ASP A 425 16.75 -0.08 8.78
CA ASP A 425 17.79 0.92 9.02
C ASP A 425 17.23 2.34 9.20
N ASN A 426 15.93 2.59 8.94
CA ASN A 426 15.24 3.90 9.02
C ASN A 426 16.00 5.09 8.39
N THR A 427 17.03 4.81 7.59
CA THR A 427 18.00 5.76 7.05
C THR A 427 18.28 5.39 5.60
N GLY A 428 17.22 5.06 4.86
CA GLY A 428 17.28 4.69 3.44
C GLY A 428 17.54 5.89 2.53
N GLY A 429 18.02 5.58 1.32
CA GLY A 429 18.26 6.58 0.27
C GLY A 429 17.01 6.91 -0.54
N THR A 430 17.23 7.41 -1.76
CA THR A 430 16.18 7.60 -2.77
C THR A 430 16.33 6.53 -3.84
N GLY A 431 15.30 5.71 -4.03
CA GLY A 431 15.26 4.69 -5.07
C GLY A 431 14.24 5.02 -6.15
N TYR A 432 14.60 4.80 -7.40
CA TYR A 432 13.70 4.90 -8.56
C TYR A 432 13.64 3.55 -9.30
N LEU A 433 12.45 3.00 -9.46
CA LEU A 433 12.18 1.81 -10.27
C LEU A 433 11.23 2.19 -11.41
N ASN A 434 11.76 2.26 -12.64
CA ASN A 434 11.01 2.65 -13.83
C ASN A 434 10.74 1.42 -14.70
N ILE A 435 9.48 1.14 -15.02
CA ILE A 435 9.05 -0.03 -15.79
C ILE A 435 8.20 0.42 -16.98
N SER A 436 8.58 -0.05 -18.17
CA SER A 436 7.85 0.12 -19.42
C SER A 436 7.76 -1.17 -20.26
N ALA A 437 8.19 -2.31 -19.69
CA ALA A 437 8.22 -3.60 -20.35
C ALA A 437 7.72 -4.72 -19.41
N ASP A 438 7.42 -5.88 -19.99
CA ASP A 438 6.96 -7.05 -19.26
C ASP A 438 7.95 -7.45 -18.16
N THR A 439 7.42 -7.66 -16.95
CA THR A 439 8.22 -7.91 -15.75
C THR A 439 7.47 -8.83 -14.78
N THR A 440 8.17 -9.77 -14.14
CA THR A 440 7.59 -10.64 -13.11
C THR A 440 8.34 -10.51 -11.79
N PHE A 441 7.61 -10.24 -10.71
CA PHE A 441 8.08 -10.28 -9.33
C PHE A 441 7.48 -11.48 -8.60
N THR A 442 8.31 -12.33 -7.99
CA THR A 442 7.81 -13.54 -7.32
C THR A 442 7.82 -13.49 -5.79
N LYS A 443 8.32 -12.38 -5.20
CA LYS A 443 8.37 -12.12 -3.75
C LYS A 443 8.11 -10.64 -3.47
N GLU A 444 8.08 -10.29 -2.19
CA GLU A 444 7.84 -8.95 -1.65
C GLU A 444 8.52 -7.80 -2.43
N VAL A 445 7.75 -6.76 -2.76
CA VAL A 445 8.28 -5.49 -3.26
C VAL A 445 7.90 -4.40 -2.27
N CYS A 446 8.88 -3.59 -1.86
CA CYS A 446 8.72 -2.51 -0.90
C CYS A 446 9.16 -1.17 -1.50
N LEU A 447 8.27 -0.18 -1.53
CA LEU A 447 8.58 1.20 -1.89
C LEU A 447 8.63 2.05 -0.63
N GLY A 448 9.75 2.71 -0.37
CA GLY A 448 9.93 3.59 0.79
C GLY A 448 9.94 2.82 2.11
N SER A 449 10.85 1.85 2.23
CA SER A 449 10.96 1.01 3.43
C SER A 449 11.85 1.60 4.53
N GLY A 450 12.88 2.37 4.13
CA GLY A 450 13.72 3.13 5.05
C GLY A 450 13.98 4.58 4.60
N GLY A 451 13.61 4.95 3.38
CA GLY A 451 13.84 6.25 2.74
C GLY A 451 12.73 6.61 1.76
N THR A 452 13.06 7.16 0.59
CA THR A 452 12.07 7.53 -0.43
C THR A 452 12.12 6.54 -1.60
N GLY A 453 11.06 5.76 -1.80
CA GLY A 453 10.96 4.82 -2.92
C GLY A 453 9.93 5.27 -3.93
N VAL A 454 10.31 5.40 -5.20
CA VAL A 454 9.41 5.76 -6.30
C VAL A 454 9.43 4.65 -7.34
N MET A 455 8.25 4.14 -7.68
CA MET A 455 8.04 3.21 -8.79
C MET A 455 7.17 3.86 -9.85
N ASN A 456 7.61 3.86 -11.10
CA ASN A 456 6.87 4.38 -12.25
C ASN A 456 6.57 3.22 -13.21
N VAL A 457 5.30 2.96 -13.47
CA VAL A 457 4.86 1.94 -14.45
C VAL A 457 4.10 2.65 -15.56
N THR A 458 4.67 2.61 -16.76
CA THR A 458 4.16 3.37 -17.93
C THR A 458 3.64 2.48 -19.06
N GLY A 459 3.94 1.18 -19.01
CA GLY A 459 3.54 0.18 -19.99
C GLY A 459 3.99 -1.24 -19.57
N GLY A 460 3.67 -2.22 -20.41
CA GLY A 460 4.01 -3.64 -20.17
C GLY A 460 3.06 -4.36 -19.19
N ASN A 461 3.17 -5.68 -19.15
CA ASN A 461 2.50 -6.54 -18.18
C ASN A 461 3.42 -6.77 -16.97
N VAL A 462 3.05 -6.19 -15.83
CA VAL A 462 3.77 -6.32 -14.57
C VAL A 462 3.04 -7.29 -13.66
N ASP A 463 3.56 -8.50 -13.54
CA ASP A 463 2.97 -9.58 -12.75
C ASP A 463 3.62 -9.69 -11.38
N PHE A 464 2.82 -9.52 -10.32
CA PHE A 464 3.19 -9.69 -8.93
C PHE A 464 2.67 -11.03 -8.41
N ASN A 465 3.48 -12.07 -8.55
CA ASN A 465 3.25 -13.40 -8.00
C ASN A 465 4.01 -13.62 -6.69
N LEU A 466 3.70 -12.83 -5.66
CA LEU A 466 4.50 -12.70 -4.45
C LEU A 466 4.43 -13.92 -3.49
N ASN A 467 3.79 -15.03 -3.90
CA ASN A 467 3.66 -16.26 -3.11
C ASN A 467 3.09 -16.01 -1.69
N GLY A 468 2.04 -15.19 -1.59
CA GLY A 468 1.39 -14.84 -0.32
C GLY A 468 2.09 -13.73 0.47
N GLN A 469 3.16 -13.15 -0.07
CA GLN A 469 3.76 -11.93 0.48
C GLN A 469 2.99 -10.70 0.00
N CYS A 470 3.24 -9.56 0.64
CA CYS A 470 2.54 -8.32 0.30
C CYS A 470 3.37 -7.40 -0.59
N PHE A 471 2.69 -6.46 -1.22
CA PHE A 471 3.28 -5.32 -1.90
C PHE A 471 3.07 -4.07 -1.04
N TYR A 472 4.17 -3.43 -0.64
CA TYR A 472 4.16 -2.32 0.29
C TYR A 472 4.53 -1.01 -0.41
N ILE A 473 3.66 -0.01 -0.28
CA ILE A 473 3.89 1.34 -0.77
C ILE A 473 3.90 2.27 0.43
N GLY A 474 5.07 2.73 0.84
CA GLY A 474 5.27 3.56 2.03
C GLY A 474 5.15 2.79 3.32
N THR A 475 6.06 1.83 3.55
CA THR A 475 6.15 1.11 4.83
C THR A 475 7.17 1.81 5.72
N ARG A 476 6.74 2.38 6.86
CA ARG A 476 7.54 3.21 7.80
C ARG A 476 8.03 4.56 7.26
N THR A 477 8.27 4.69 5.96
CA THR A 477 8.72 5.94 5.31
C THR A 477 7.89 6.26 4.05
N ASN A 478 8.45 6.96 3.06
CA ASN A 478 7.70 7.52 1.94
C ASN A 478 7.81 6.64 0.69
N GLY A 479 6.70 6.05 0.26
CA GLY A 479 6.62 5.27 -0.98
C GLY A 479 5.64 5.89 -1.96
N THR A 480 6.01 5.92 -3.24
CA THR A 480 5.14 6.41 -4.32
C THR A 480 5.12 5.41 -5.48
N LEU A 481 3.91 5.03 -5.91
CA LEU A 481 3.67 4.27 -7.12
C LEU A 481 2.91 5.15 -8.12
N ASN A 482 3.47 5.35 -9.31
CA ASN A 482 2.82 6.07 -10.41
C ASN A 482 2.47 5.08 -11.52
N ILE A 483 1.22 5.10 -11.97
CA ILE A 483 0.66 4.22 -13.00
C ILE A 483 0.07 5.10 -14.11
N SER A 484 0.50 4.86 -15.34
CA SER A 484 0.08 5.64 -16.52
C SER A 484 0.17 4.81 -17.80
N GLY A 485 -0.25 5.39 -18.93
CA GLY A 485 -0.19 4.73 -20.23
C GLY A 485 -1.12 3.52 -20.31
N ASP A 486 -0.61 2.44 -20.89
CA ASP A 486 -1.29 1.14 -21.06
C ASP A 486 -0.77 0.07 -20.10
N ALA A 487 -0.11 0.47 -19.01
CA ALA A 487 0.41 -0.44 -17.99
C ALA A 487 -0.65 -1.42 -17.50
N ASN A 488 -0.33 -2.70 -17.44
CA ASN A 488 -1.20 -3.75 -16.89
C ASN A 488 -0.53 -4.40 -15.68
N ILE A 489 -1.00 -4.09 -14.47
CA ILE A 489 -0.47 -4.58 -13.21
C ILE A 489 -1.41 -5.64 -12.64
N SER A 490 -0.91 -6.85 -12.41
CA SER A 490 -1.67 -7.97 -11.84
C SER A 490 -1.07 -8.49 -10.54
N PHE A 491 -1.91 -8.69 -9.52
CA PHE A 491 -1.56 -9.42 -8.30
C PHE A 491 -2.31 -10.75 -8.27
N ASN A 492 -1.57 -11.84 -8.46
CA ASN A 492 -2.13 -13.19 -8.44
C ASN A 492 -2.52 -13.62 -7.01
N SER A 493 -3.34 -14.67 -6.92
CA SER A 493 -4.01 -15.11 -5.68
C SER A 493 -3.05 -15.17 -4.48
N GLY A 494 -3.41 -14.48 -3.40
CA GLY A 494 -2.73 -14.60 -2.11
C GLY A 494 -2.02 -13.33 -1.62
N ASN A 495 -1.80 -12.33 -2.48
CA ASN A 495 -0.96 -11.16 -2.16
C ASN A 495 -1.81 -9.94 -1.78
N ASP A 496 -1.53 -9.33 -0.63
CA ASP A 496 -2.17 -8.07 -0.23
C ASP A 496 -1.36 -6.86 -0.74
N VAL A 497 -2.05 -5.77 -1.03
CA VAL A 497 -1.47 -4.47 -1.37
C VAL A 497 -1.70 -3.52 -0.20
N HIS A 498 -0.62 -2.94 0.32
CA HIS A 498 -0.69 -1.96 1.41
C HIS A 498 -0.14 -0.62 0.94
N VAL A 499 -0.94 0.44 1.12
CA VAL A 499 -0.57 1.82 0.82
C VAL A 499 -0.52 2.58 2.15
N GLY A 500 0.65 2.97 2.62
CA GLY A 500 0.83 3.64 3.91
C GLY A 500 0.75 2.66 5.08
N GLU A 501 1.82 1.92 5.32
CA GLU A 501 1.90 0.87 6.33
C GLU A 501 2.87 1.24 7.47
N ASN A 502 2.60 0.80 8.71
CA ASN A 502 3.52 0.91 9.85
C ASN A 502 4.06 2.34 10.08
N ASN A 503 3.17 3.33 10.16
CA ASN A 503 3.45 4.77 10.24
C ASN A 503 4.11 5.40 9.00
N GLY A 504 4.25 4.65 7.89
CA GLY A 504 4.72 5.19 6.62
C GLY A 504 3.65 5.98 5.86
N THR A 505 4.10 6.73 4.85
CA THR A 505 3.25 7.46 3.92
C THR A 505 3.32 6.82 2.53
N GLY A 506 2.23 6.22 2.10
CA GLY A 506 2.10 5.60 0.77
C GLY A 506 1.24 6.45 -0.15
N ILE A 507 1.70 6.66 -1.38
CA ILE A 507 0.96 7.39 -2.41
C ILE A 507 0.88 6.54 -3.67
N VAL A 508 -0.33 6.35 -4.21
CA VAL A 508 -0.54 5.80 -5.54
C VAL A 508 -1.16 6.88 -6.43
N ASN A 509 -0.57 7.14 -7.59
CA ASN A 509 -1.12 8.04 -8.59
C ASN A 509 -1.39 7.26 -9.88
N GLN A 510 -2.66 7.08 -10.23
CA GLN A 510 -3.10 6.35 -11.40
C GLN A 510 -3.84 7.28 -12.37
N THR A 511 -3.27 7.45 -13.56
CA THR A 511 -3.81 8.30 -14.64
C THR A 511 -4.22 7.49 -15.88
N GLY A 512 -3.89 6.20 -15.91
CA GLY A 512 -4.16 5.25 -16.98
C GLY A 512 -3.86 3.82 -16.51
N GLY A 513 -3.75 2.89 -17.46
CA GLY A 513 -3.47 1.49 -17.20
C GLY A 513 -4.58 0.73 -16.45
N THR A 514 -4.31 -0.54 -16.15
CA THR A 514 -5.17 -1.42 -15.38
C THR A 514 -4.39 -1.94 -14.16
N PHE A 515 -4.99 -1.84 -12.97
CA PHE A 515 -4.48 -2.43 -11.74
C PHE A 515 -5.48 -3.47 -11.26
N THR A 516 -5.08 -4.74 -11.20
CA THR A 516 -5.93 -5.84 -10.76
C THR A 516 -5.35 -6.53 -9.54
N SER A 517 -6.09 -6.52 -8.44
CA SER A 517 -5.79 -7.33 -7.25
C SER A 517 -6.85 -8.40 -7.03
N THR A 518 -6.39 -9.64 -6.88
CA THR A 518 -7.26 -10.78 -6.53
C THR A 518 -7.55 -10.86 -5.02
N ARG A 519 -6.86 -10.06 -4.20
CA ARG A 519 -6.96 -10.09 -2.73
C ARG A 519 -7.14 -8.67 -2.18
N TRP A 520 -6.61 -8.38 -0.99
CA TRP A 520 -6.94 -7.16 -0.27
C TRP A 520 -6.11 -5.98 -0.80
N ILE A 521 -6.77 -4.84 -0.97
CA ILE A 521 -6.10 -3.55 -1.05
C ILE A 521 -6.42 -2.78 0.22
N ASN A 522 -5.40 -2.36 0.96
CA ASN A 522 -5.54 -1.60 2.19
C ASN A 522 -4.82 -0.25 2.04
N ILE A 523 -5.57 0.84 2.10
CA ILE A 523 -5.04 2.20 2.11
C ILE A 523 -5.04 2.68 3.57
N GLY A 524 -3.90 3.09 4.11
CA GLY A 524 -3.73 3.47 5.51
C GLY A 524 -3.75 2.25 6.46
N GLU A 525 -2.86 1.27 6.27
CA GLU A 525 -2.70 0.13 7.18
C GLU A 525 -1.74 0.49 8.32
N ARG A 526 -2.23 1.18 9.35
CA ARG A 526 -1.40 1.74 10.46
C ARG A 526 -0.48 2.89 10.05
N GLY A 527 -0.68 3.48 8.87
CA GLY A 527 0.06 4.65 8.37
C GLY A 527 -0.88 5.66 7.69
N THR A 528 -0.32 6.50 6.81
CA THR A 528 -1.11 7.38 5.93
C THR A 528 -1.02 6.86 4.50
N GLY A 529 -2.14 6.38 3.95
CA GLY A 529 -2.24 5.95 2.57
C GLY A 529 -3.06 6.93 1.74
N THR A 530 -2.64 7.21 0.51
CA THR A 530 -3.42 7.96 -0.46
C THR A 530 -3.39 7.27 -1.81
N TRP A 531 -4.56 7.06 -2.41
CA TRP A 531 -4.67 6.60 -3.80
C TRP A 531 -5.46 7.63 -4.59
N ASN A 532 -4.82 8.21 -5.61
CA ASN A 532 -5.42 9.15 -6.55
C ASN A 532 -5.62 8.44 -7.89
N ILE A 533 -6.86 8.18 -8.29
CA ILE A 533 -7.19 7.62 -9.60
C ILE A 533 -8.03 8.63 -10.42
N SER A 534 -7.54 8.96 -11.62
CA SER A 534 -8.16 9.93 -12.54
C SER A 534 -8.46 9.35 -13.93
N GLY A 535 -7.91 8.17 -14.22
CA GLY A 535 -8.12 7.41 -15.45
C GLY A 535 -7.60 5.98 -15.27
N GLY A 536 -7.90 5.11 -16.23
CA GLY A 536 -7.59 3.68 -16.13
C GLY A 536 -8.59 2.88 -15.30
N GLN A 537 -8.25 1.62 -15.02
CA GLN A 537 -9.08 0.67 -14.29
C GLN A 537 -8.43 0.20 -12.99
N LEU A 538 -9.20 0.09 -11.93
CA LEU A 538 -8.82 -0.55 -10.66
C LEU A 538 -9.81 -1.67 -10.34
N ASN A 539 -9.37 -2.91 -10.44
CA ASN A 539 -10.18 -4.10 -10.20
C ASN A 539 -9.73 -4.80 -8.91
N THR A 540 -10.64 -4.95 -7.94
CA THR A 540 -10.37 -5.70 -6.70
C THR A 540 -11.41 -6.79 -6.52
N GLN A 541 -10.99 -8.05 -6.60
CA GLN A 541 -11.91 -9.20 -6.53
C GLN A 541 -12.38 -9.53 -5.11
N SER A 542 -11.83 -8.85 -4.09
CA SER A 542 -12.07 -9.19 -2.69
C SER A 542 -12.34 -7.93 -1.84
N TYR A 543 -11.44 -7.57 -0.92
CA TYR A 543 -11.62 -6.44 -0.01
C TYR A 543 -10.84 -5.22 -0.50
N PHE A 544 -11.50 -4.08 -0.49
CA PHE A 544 -10.86 -2.78 -0.67
C PHE A 544 -11.13 -1.91 0.57
N GLY A 545 -10.14 -1.83 1.46
CA GLY A 545 -10.20 -1.05 2.69
C GLY A 545 -9.52 0.32 2.55
N VAL A 546 -10.24 1.38 2.89
CA VAL A 546 -9.77 2.76 3.00
C VAL A 546 -9.73 3.15 4.47
N GLY A 547 -8.54 3.36 5.00
CA GLY A 547 -8.24 3.62 6.41
C GLY A 547 -8.57 2.43 7.28
N ARG A 548 -7.89 1.32 7.01
CA ARG A 548 -8.09 0.07 7.75
C ARG A 548 -7.65 0.23 9.22
N ARG A 549 -6.41 0.62 9.47
CA ARG A 549 -5.84 0.85 10.83
C ARG A 549 -5.09 2.18 10.97
N GLY A 550 -5.17 3.03 9.97
CA GLY A 550 -4.54 4.36 9.90
C GLY A 550 -5.41 5.33 9.10
N LYS A 551 -4.81 6.41 8.59
CA LYS A 551 -5.52 7.35 7.71
C LYS A 551 -5.44 6.86 6.26
N GLY A 552 -6.56 6.49 5.68
CA GLY A 552 -6.65 6.16 4.25
C GLY A 552 -7.47 7.19 3.49
N ILE A 553 -6.99 7.56 2.31
CA ILE A 553 -7.67 8.48 1.39
C ILE A 553 -7.72 7.83 0.00
N LEU A 554 -8.91 7.69 -0.57
CA LEU A 554 -9.11 7.28 -1.97
C LEU A 554 -9.83 8.41 -2.71
N ASN A 555 -9.20 8.93 -3.77
CA ASN A 555 -9.75 9.97 -4.63
C ASN A 555 -10.00 9.41 -6.03
N ILE A 556 -11.27 9.40 -6.45
CA ILE A 556 -11.74 8.96 -7.77
C ILE A 556 -12.20 10.20 -8.55
N SER A 557 -11.68 10.37 -9.76
CA SER A 557 -11.93 11.55 -10.61
C SER A 557 -11.83 11.20 -12.10
N GLY A 558 -12.10 12.17 -12.97
CA GLY A 558 -11.90 12.05 -14.42
C GLY A 558 -12.70 10.90 -15.04
N THR A 559 -12.00 9.97 -15.70
CA THR A 559 -12.59 8.78 -16.35
C THR A 559 -12.16 7.49 -15.67
N ALA A 560 -11.80 7.55 -14.39
CA ALA A 560 -11.44 6.36 -13.61
C ALA A 560 -12.61 5.35 -13.55
N ASP A 561 -12.28 4.07 -13.61
CA ASP A 561 -13.23 2.97 -13.48
C ASP A 561 -12.74 2.04 -12.36
N VAL A 562 -13.42 2.08 -11.21
CA VAL A 562 -13.07 1.31 -10.01
C VAL A 562 -14.13 0.25 -9.79
N ASN A 563 -13.74 -1.02 -9.86
CA ASN A 563 -14.61 -2.17 -9.61
C ASN A 563 -14.09 -2.96 -8.41
N SER A 564 -14.90 -3.08 -7.37
CA SER A 564 -14.55 -3.84 -6.16
C SER A 564 -15.66 -4.75 -5.71
N THR A 565 -15.36 -5.97 -5.26
CA THR A 565 -16.37 -6.76 -4.56
C THR A 565 -16.85 -6.02 -3.30
N LYS A 566 -15.96 -5.61 -2.40
CA LYS A 566 -16.35 -4.92 -1.16
C LYS A 566 -15.50 -3.69 -0.91
N VAL A 567 -16.15 -2.57 -0.59
CA VAL A 567 -15.48 -1.31 -0.23
C VAL A 567 -15.78 -0.97 1.22
N PHE A 568 -14.72 -0.77 2.02
CA PHE A 568 -14.82 -0.36 3.41
C PHE A 568 -14.11 0.97 3.59
N VAL A 569 -14.72 1.92 4.30
CA VAL A 569 -14.12 3.22 4.62
C VAL A 569 -14.12 3.39 6.13
N GLY A 570 -12.97 3.27 6.78
CA GLY A 570 -12.83 3.26 8.24
C GLY A 570 -13.22 1.92 8.86
N THR A 571 -12.36 0.92 8.70
CA THR A 571 -12.70 -0.47 9.02
C THR A 571 -12.44 -0.86 10.48
N PHE A 572 -11.32 -0.43 11.08
CA PHE A 572 -10.95 -0.84 12.44
C PHE A 572 -10.87 0.37 13.40
N PRO A 573 -11.15 0.16 14.70
CA PRO A 573 -11.08 1.20 15.73
C PRO A 573 -9.67 1.80 15.92
N GLU A 574 -8.62 1.12 15.44
CA GLU A 574 -7.23 1.62 15.47
C GLU A 574 -6.96 2.76 14.48
N ALA A 575 -7.86 3.02 13.52
CA ALA A 575 -7.66 4.01 12.46
C ALA A 575 -7.43 5.43 12.99
N ALA A 576 -6.16 5.80 13.13
CA ALA A 576 -5.76 7.14 13.51
C ALA A 576 -5.98 8.12 12.35
N GLY A 577 -7.14 8.78 12.28
CA GLY A 577 -7.26 10.06 11.55
C GLY A 577 -8.47 10.31 10.66
N GLY A 578 -9.53 9.49 10.70
CA GLY A 578 -10.68 9.63 9.81
C GLY A 578 -10.33 9.21 8.37
N SER A 579 -11.13 8.33 7.80
CA SER A 579 -10.88 7.79 6.45
C SER A 579 -11.78 8.50 5.43
N GLU A 580 -11.26 8.75 4.25
CA GLU A 580 -11.93 9.58 3.24
C GLU A 580 -11.99 8.85 1.89
N LEU A 581 -13.20 8.70 1.35
CA LEU A 581 -13.45 8.25 -0.02
C LEU A 581 -14.12 9.37 -0.81
N ASN A 582 -13.42 9.96 -1.77
CA ASN A 582 -13.91 11.09 -2.56
C ASN A 582 -14.16 10.65 -4.00
N VAL A 583 -15.38 10.84 -4.51
CA VAL A 583 -15.78 10.57 -5.89
C VAL A 583 -16.22 11.88 -6.55
N SER A 584 -15.42 12.39 -7.46
CA SER A 584 -15.66 13.66 -8.19
C SER A 584 -15.90 13.46 -9.69
N GLY A 585 -15.68 12.25 -10.18
CA GLY A 585 -15.84 11.81 -11.56
C GLY A 585 -15.62 10.29 -11.64
N GLY A 586 -15.64 9.73 -12.85
CA GLY A 586 -15.47 8.29 -13.07
C GLY A 586 -16.65 7.44 -12.55
N THR A 587 -16.38 6.16 -12.37
CA THR A 587 -17.31 5.15 -11.85
C THR A 587 -16.69 4.39 -10.68
N LEU A 588 -17.46 4.19 -9.61
CA LEU A 588 -17.19 3.25 -8.53
C LEU A 588 -18.29 2.20 -8.48
N ASP A 589 -17.98 0.99 -8.92
CA ASP A 589 -18.89 -0.15 -8.91
C ASP A 589 -18.44 -1.17 -7.85
N GLY A 590 -19.41 -1.81 -7.20
CA GLY A 590 -19.11 -2.97 -6.38
C GLY A 590 -20.30 -3.77 -5.91
N THR A 591 -20.06 -4.75 -5.03
CA THR A 591 -21.16 -5.51 -4.41
C THR A 591 -21.60 -4.86 -3.11
N HIS A 592 -20.67 -4.57 -2.18
CA HIS A 592 -21.00 -3.97 -0.88
C HIS A 592 -20.20 -2.67 -0.64
N LEU A 593 -20.85 -1.69 -0.02
CA LEU A 593 -20.21 -0.49 0.51
C LEU A 593 -20.49 -0.35 2.02
N TYR A 594 -19.44 -0.16 2.81
CA TYR A 594 -19.55 0.16 4.23
C TYR A 594 -18.72 1.38 4.59
N VAL A 595 -19.37 2.43 5.10
CA VAL A 595 -18.72 3.68 5.54
C VAL A 595 -18.82 3.79 7.05
N GLY A 596 -17.68 3.90 7.73
CA GLY A 596 -17.59 3.97 9.18
C GLY A 596 -18.07 2.70 9.87
N GLY A 597 -17.67 1.52 9.39
CA GLY A 597 -18.11 0.23 9.92
C GLY A 597 -17.63 -0.97 9.12
N ASN A 598 -17.67 -2.16 9.73
CA ASN A 598 -17.43 -3.43 9.06
C ASN A 598 -18.34 -4.54 9.64
N PRO A 599 -19.34 -5.03 8.89
CA PRO A 599 -20.22 -6.09 9.37
C PRO A 599 -19.56 -7.46 9.54
N GLU A 600 -18.37 -7.68 8.98
CA GLU A 600 -17.79 -9.01 8.89
C GLU A 600 -16.81 -9.34 10.01
N TYR A 601 -16.45 -8.34 10.83
CA TYR A 601 -15.55 -8.53 11.96
C TYR A 601 -16.35 -8.58 13.27
N ASP A 602 -16.72 -9.79 13.66
CA ASP A 602 -17.53 -10.06 14.85
C ASP A 602 -16.70 -10.29 16.15
N ASN A 603 -15.37 -10.19 16.10
CA ASN A 603 -14.51 -10.86 17.12
C ASN A 603 -13.48 -9.98 17.86
N GLU A 604 -13.39 -8.66 17.61
CA GLU A 604 -12.35 -7.83 18.25
C GLU A 604 -12.96 -6.90 19.34
N ASN A 605 -12.70 -7.20 20.61
CA ASN A 605 -13.14 -6.49 21.83
C ASN A 605 -12.65 -5.01 21.97
N GLY A 606 -12.13 -4.38 20.92
CA GLY A 606 -11.56 -3.03 20.95
C GLY A 606 -12.58 -1.97 21.38
N ALA A 607 -12.17 -0.97 22.17
CA ALA A 607 -13.03 0.17 22.53
C ALA A 607 -13.38 1.02 21.29
N LEU A 608 -14.61 1.51 21.24
CA LEU A 608 -15.07 2.37 20.16
C LEU A 608 -14.27 3.68 20.18
N THR A 609 -13.53 3.97 19.12
CA THR A 609 -12.92 5.29 18.95
C THR A 609 -13.91 6.18 18.19
N THR A 610 -14.12 7.41 18.69
CA THR A 610 -15.13 8.40 18.27
C THR A 610 -14.91 9.01 16.88
N ARG A 611 -14.21 8.31 15.97
CA ARG A 611 -13.70 8.90 14.73
C ARG A 611 -14.65 8.62 13.58
N SER A 612 -15.09 9.68 12.92
CA SER A 612 -15.91 9.58 11.71
C SER A 612 -15.06 9.18 10.51
N SER A 613 -15.62 8.29 9.69
CA SER A 613 -15.14 8.04 8.33
C SER A 613 -16.18 8.51 7.34
N SER A 614 -15.73 9.04 6.20
CA SER A 614 -16.60 9.72 5.27
C SER A 614 -16.41 9.28 3.83
N MET A 615 -17.52 9.23 3.11
CA MET A 615 -17.56 9.17 1.66
C MET A 615 -18.22 10.44 1.14
N THR A 616 -17.62 11.08 0.13
CA THR A 616 -18.14 12.28 -0.50
C THR A 616 -18.23 12.10 -2.01
N VAL A 617 -19.44 12.22 -2.57
CA VAL A 617 -19.75 12.15 -3.99
C VAL A 617 -20.10 13.56 -4.47
N THR A 618 -19.25 14.16 -5.31
CA THR A 618 -19.46 15.47 -5.94
C THR A 618 -19.70 15.36 -7.45
N GLY A 619 -19.48 14.18 -8.02
CA GLY A 619 -19.68 13.85 -9.42
C GLY A 619 -19.47 12.36 -9.67
N GLY A 620 -19.59 11.93 -10.93
CA GLY A 620 -19.43 10.53 -11.31
C GLY A 620 -20.62 9.63 -10.94
N THR A 621 -20.39 8.32 -11.00
CA THR A 621 -21.39 7.28 -10.75
C THR A 621 -20.90 6.32 -9.67
N VAL A 622 -21.76 5.98 -8.73
CA VAL A 622 -21.50 4.99 -7.67
C VAL A 622 -22.60 3.92 -7.71
N ASN A 623 -22.27 2.64 -7.88
CA ASN A 623 -23.26 1.56 -7.91
C ASN A 623 -22.85 0.39 -7.01
N PHE A 624 -23.77 -0.08 -6.18
CA PHE A 624 -23.58 -1.27 -5.36
C PHE A 624 -24.74 -2.25 -5.47
N THR A 625 -24.42 -3.52 -5.71
CA THR A 625 -25.43 -4.54 -6.07
C THR A 625 -25.94 -5.37 -4.90
N GLU A 626 -25.32 -5.29 -3.73
CA GLU A 626 -25.67 -6.02 -2.50
C GLU A 626 -25.87 -5.05 -1.32
N GLU A 627 -26.09 -5.60 -0.12
CA GLU A 627 -26.31 -4.81 1.10
C GLU A 627 -25.18 -3.79 1.32
N SER A 628 -25.55 -2.56 1.65
CA SER A 628 -24.61 -1.47 1.89
C SER A 628 -25.03 -0.62 3.09
N GLY A 629 -24.08 0.00 3.78
CA GLY A 629 -24.36 0.70 5.04
C GLY A 629 -23.44 1.89 5.35
N VAL A 630 -23.97 2.84 6.11
CA VAL A 630 -23.26 4.00 6.66
C VAL A 630 -23.43 4.01 8.17
N GLY A 631 -22.35 3.89 8.95
CA GLY A 631 -22.41 3.71 10.40
C GLY A 631 -23.00 2.35 10.77
N HIS A 632 -22.42 1.27 10.22
CA HIS A 632 -22.93 -0.11 10.32
C HIS A 632 -22.06 -0.92 11.30
N THR A 633 -22.67 -1.61 12.27
CA THR A 633 -21.97 -2.53 13.17
C THR A 633 -22.14 -3.99 12.78
N GLY A 634 -21.07 -4.78 13.01
CA GLY A 634 -21.17 -6.24 13.03
C GLY A 634 -22.02 -6.73 14.19
N LYS A 635 -22.40 -8.01 14.18
CA LYS A 635 -23.38 -8.61 15.11
C LYS A 635 -22.98 -8.52 16.58
N ASN A 636 -21.69 -8.36 16.85
CA ASN A 636 -21.13 -8.28 18.20
C ASN A 636 -20.35 -6.96 18.43
N GLY A 637 -20.44 -6.00 17.49
CA GLY A 637 -19.49 -4.91 17.35
C GLY A 637 -20.01 -3.56 17.86
N LYS A 638 -19.12 -2.76 18.45
CA LYS A 638 -19.44 -1.39 18.90
C LYS A 638 -19.67 -0.45 17.70
N GLY A 639 -20.71 0.37 17.80
CA GLY A 639 -21.14 1.46 16.92
C GLY A 639 -20.14 2.20 16.03
N GLY A 640 -20.00 1.86 14.75
CA GLY A 640 -19.19 2.67 13.83
C GLY A 640 -19.83 4.02 13.46
N ILE A 641 -19.03 5.08 13.26
CA ILE A 641 -19.50 6.43 12.85
C ILE A 641 -19.20 6.65 11.36
N GLY A 642 -20.24 6.63 10.53
CA GLY A 642 -20.16 6.81 9.08
C GLY A 642 -20.86 8.07 8.59
N ILE A 643 -20.26 8.74 7.61
CA ILE A 643 -20.86 9.91 6.94
C ILE A 643 -20.84 9.70 5.42
N LEU A 644 -22.01 9.76 4.77
CA LEU A 644 -22.14 9.75 3.32
C LEU A 644 -22.67 11.10 2.84
N ASN A 645 -21.86 11.83 2.08
CA ASN A 645 -22.21 13.11 1.47
C ASN A 645 -22.44 12.94 -0.03
N ILE A 646 -23.62 13.25 -0.52
CA ILE A 646 -23.99 13.32 -1.94
C ILE A 646 -24.23 14.79 -2.26
N ALA A 647 -23.28 15.39 -2.98
CA ALA A 647 -23.24 16.79 -3.40
C ALA A 647 -23.12 16.90 -4.95
N GLY A 648 -23.47 15.84 -5.67
CA GLY A 648 -23.44 15.73 -7.12
C GLY A 648 -23.45 14.27 -7.56
N GLY A 649 -23.44 14.02 -8.88
CA GLY A 649 -23.39 12.68 -9.45
C GLY A 649 -24.62 11.81 -9.15
N THR A 650 -24.46 10.49 -9.34
CA THR A 650 -25.52 9.50 -9.08
C THR A 650 -24.99 8.34 -8.25
N THR A 651 -25.70 7.99 -7.17
CA THR A 651 -25.41 6.83 -6.33
C THR A 651 -26.61 5.88 -6.35
N THR A 652 -26.37 4.60 -6.64
CA THR A 652 -27.41 3.57 -6.71
C THR A 652 -27.07 2.39 -5.80
N PHE A 653 -28.03 1.97 -4.97
CA PHE A 653 -27.99 0.72 -4.21
C PHE A 653 -29.10 -0.20 -4.69
N GLU A 654 -28.74 -1.36 -5.26
CA GLU A 654 -29.71 -2.33 -5.80
C GLU A 654 -30.42 -3.14 -4.72
N LYS A 655 -29.81 -3.25 -3.53
CA LYS A 655 -30.29 -4.03 -2.38
C LYS A 655 -30.48 -3.13 -1.17
N ASN A 656 -30.51 -3.75 0.02
CA ASN A 656 -30.81 -3.05 1.26
C ASN A 656 -29.75 -2.00 1.56
N PHE A 657 -30.20 -0.81 1.91
CA PHE A 657 -29.33 0.28 2.31
C PHE A 657 -29.59 0.68 3.76
N PHE A 658 -28.53 0.75 4.56
CA PHE A 658 -28.59 1.02 5.99
C PHE A 658 -27.89 2.35 6.34
N VAL A 659 -28.46 3.13 7.24
CA VAL A 659 -27.80 4.27 7.88
C VAL A 659 -27.99 4.12 9.38
N GLY A 660 -26.91 3.99 10.15
CA GLY A 660 -26.97 3.73 11.60
C GLY A 660 -27.55 2.35 11.91
N LYS A 661 -26.83 1.27 11.57
CA LYS A 661 -27.26 -0.12 11.83
C LYS A 661 -26.50 -0.73 13.02
N GLY A 662 -27.25 -1.48 13.84
CA GLY A 662 -26.81 -2.24 15.00
C GLY A 662 -26.43 -1.36 16.19
N ASP A 663 -26.22 -1.98 17.34
CA ASP A 663 -26.05 -1.29 18.62
C ASP A 663 -24.98 -0.19 18.54
N ARG A 664 -25.43 1.05 18.77
CA ARG A 664 -24.61 2.28 18.75
C ARG A 664 -24.10 2.71 17.37
N GLY A 665 -24.47 2.05 16.27
CA GLY A 665 -24.08 2.48 14.92
C GLY A 665 -24.56 3.90 14.66
N VAL A 666 -23.69 4.83 14.26
CA VAL A 666 -24.07 6.23 13.98
C VAL A 666 -23.85 6.54 12.51
N GLY A 667 -24.92 6.65 11.74
CA GLY A 667 -24.88 7.00 10.33
C GLY A 667 -25.37 8.43 10.09
N THR A 668 -24.66 9.17 9.23
CA THR A 668 -25.14 10.44 8.68
C THR A 668 -25.19 10.35 7.17
N LEU A 669 -26.35 10.65 6.58
CA LEU A 669 -26.54 10.78 5.14
C LEU A 669 -26.88 12.23 4.80
N ASN A 670 -26.06 12.89 3.99
CA ASN A 670 -26.32 14.23 3.49
C ASN A 670 -26.55 14.17 1.98
N VAL A 671 -27.70 14.63 1.50
CA VAL A 671 -28.02 14.81 0.09
C VAL A 671 -28.28 16.30 -0.13
N SER A 672 -27.32 16.96 -0.77
CA SER A 672 -27.31 18.41 -1.00
C SER A 672 -27.41 18.75 -2.49
N ASP A 673 -26.86 17.90 -3.34
CA ASP A 673 -27.00 17.94 -4.80
C ASP A 673 -26.78 16.51 -5.34
N GLY A 674 -27.15 16.24 -6.58
CA GLY A 674 -27.10 14.90 -7.19
C GLY A 674 -28.29 14.00 -6.84
N THR A 675 -28.13 12.69 -7.05
CA THR A 675 -29.20 11.70 -6.86
C THR A 675 -28.70 10.48 -6.10
N LEU A 676 -29.45 10.07 -5.07
CA LEU A 676 -29.31 8.79 -4.40
C LEU A 676 -30.56 7.93 -4.69
N HIS A 677 -30.38 6.73 -5.21
CA HIS A 677 -31.45 5.78 -5.53
C HIS A 677 -31.24 4.46 -4.80
N VAL A 678 -32.15 4.10 -3.90
CA VAL A 678 -32.22 2.77 -3.28
C VAL A 678 -33.38 2.00 -3.89
N LYS A 679 -33.05 0.91 -4.60
CA LYS A 679 -34.03 0.10 -5.34
C LYS A 679 -34.70 -0.98 -4.50
N ASN A 680 -34.12 -1.31 -3.35
CA ASN A 680 -34.72 -2.23 -2.38
C ASN A 680 -35.09 -1.50 -1.08
N GLU A 681 -35.13 -2.22 0.04
CA GLU A 681 -35.52 -1.66 1.33
C GLU A 681 -34.46 -0.72 1.88
N SER A 682 -34.90 0.31 2.59
CA SER A 682 -34.01 1.27 3.26
C SER A 682 -34.27 1.29 4.75
N PHE A 683 -33.21 1.29 5.54
CA PHE A 683 -33.27 1.22 7.00
C PHE A 683 -32.43 2.35 7.58
N PHE A 684 -33.09 3.28 8.26
CA PHE A 684 -32.48 4.43 8.89
C PHE A 684 -32.67 4.31 10.39
N GLY A 685 -31.59 4.11 11.14
CA GLY A 685 -31.62 3.86 12.58
C GLY A 685 -32.18 2.48 12.90
N ASP A 686 -31.54 1.43 12.38
CA ASP A 686 -31.88 0.02 12.64
C ASP A 686 -31.05 -0.47 13.83
N GLN A 687 -31.56 -0.40 15.07
CA GLN A 687 -30.80 -0.58 16.34
C GLN A 687 -29.70 0.46 16.61
N GLY A 688 -29.54 1.44 15.70
CA GLY A 688 -28.55 2.50 15.77
C GLY A 688 -29.15 3.91 15.60
N LYS A 689 -28.28 4.91 15.48
CA LYS A 689 -28.64 6.31 15.28
C LYS A 689 -28.41 6.75 13.84
N ALA A 690 -29.42 7.35 13.22
CA ALA A 690 -29.32 7.88 11.87
C ALA A 690 -29.71 9.36 11.80
N VAL A 691 -28.97 10.12 11.01
CA VAL A 691 -29.33 11.50 10.63
C VAL A 691 -29.31 11.60 9.11
N ILE A 692 -30.44 12.03 8.52
CA ILE A 692 -30.62 12.15 7.08
C ILE A 692 -30.97 13.59 6.76
N ASN A 693 -30.09 14.28 6.03
CA ASN A 693 -30.29 15.67 5.63
C ASN A 693 -30.47 15.75 4.11
N VAL A 694 -31.67 16.11 3.65
CA VAL A 694 -32.01 16.31 2.24
C VAL A 694 -32.22 17.80 1.99
N THR A 695 -31.09 18.50 1.92
CA THR A 695 -31.00 19.97 1.75
C THR A 695 -31.14 20.40 0.28
N GLY A 696 -30.91 19.47 -0.65
CA GLY A 696 -31.11 19.61 -2.08
C GLY A 696 -31.08 18.23 -2.75
N GLY A 697 -30.84 18.17 -4.07
CA GLY A 697 -30.78 16.91 -4.81
C GLY A 697 -32.06 16.05 -4.75
N THR A 698 -31.91 14.75 -4.99
CA THR A 698 -33.02 13.78 -4.97
C THR A 698 -32.65 12.48 -4.25
N LEU A 699 -33.46 12.06 -3.30
CA LEU A 699 -33.42 10.74 -2.66
C LEU A 699 -34.62 9.91 -3.15
N THR A 700 -34.37 8.82 -3.88
CA THR A 700 -35.41 7.91 -4.38
C THR A 700 -35.33 6.58 -3.66
N LEU A 701 -36.47 6.14 -3.13
CA LEU A 701 -36.65 4.91 -2.36
C LEU A 701 -37.74 4.10 -3.05
N ASP A 702 -37.45 2.89 -3.52
CA ASP A 702 -38.43 2.11 -4.31
C ASP A 702 -39.24 1.11 -3.49
N LYS A 703 -38.70 0.61 -2.37
CA LYS A 703 -39.37 -0.34 -1.47
C LYS A 703 -39.52 0.23 -0.06
N THR A 704 -40.00 -0.61 0.85
CA THR A 704 -40.27 -0.24 2.24
C THR A 704 -39.09 0.50 2.83
N THR A 705 -39.36 1.67 3.39
CA THR A 705 -38.36 2.46 4.09
C THR A 705 -38.75 2.54 5.56
N TRP A 706 -37.79 2.27 6.44
CA TRP A 706 -37.94 2.34 7.87
C TRP A 706 -37.11 3.51 8.40
N LEU A 707 -37.76 4.46 9.05
CA LEU A 707 -37.14 5.54 9.81
C LEU A 707 -37.34 5.23 11.28
N GLY A 708 -36.28 4.77 11.95
CA GLY A 708 -36.33 4.13 13.24
C GLY A 708 -36.87 2.71 13.13
N GLN A 709 -36.04 1.72 13.42
CA GLN A 709 -36.44 0.33 13.59
C GLN A 709 -35.51 -0.35 14.61
N GLY A 710 -36.03 -1.23 15.46
CA GLY A 710 -35.20 -1.99 16.39
C GLY A 710 -35.50 -1.61 17.83
N ASP A 711 -34.55 -1.82 18.73
CA ASP A 711 -34.71 -1.58 20.17
C ASP A 711 -34.81 -0.08 20.53
N ALA A 712 -34.85 0.21 21.83
CA ALA A 712 -35.03 1.58 22.33
C ALA A 712 -33.84 2.52 22.02
N ASP A 713 -32.66 1.98 21.70
CA ASP A 713 -31.51 2.78 21.32
C ASP A 713 -31.55 3.19 19.83
N ALA A 714 -32.43 2.56 19.04
CA ALA A 714 -32.67 2.92 17.65
C ALA A 714 -33.32 4.30 17.55
N ALA A 715 -32.62 5.23 16.90
CA ALA A 715 -33.09 6.59 16.67
C ALA A 715 -32.84 7.05 15.24
N ALA A 716 -33.80 7.71 14.59
CA ALA A 716 -33.58 8.25 13.26
C ALA A 716 -34.22 9.62 13.06
N GLU A 717 -33.44 10.56 12.54
CA GLU A 717 -33.91 11.90 12.19
C GLU A 717 -33.76 12.13 10.69
N MET A 718 -34.82 12.57 10.03
CA MET A 718 -34.80 12.96 8.62
C MET A 718 -35.27 14.41 8.48
N TYR A 719 -34.42 15.25 7.88
CA TYR A 719 -34.66 16.66 7.60
C TYR A 719 -34.73 16.89 6.09
N ILE A 720 -35.85 17.39 5.57
CA ILE A 720 -36.06 17.70 4.15
C ILE A 720 -36.22 19.21 3.99
N THR A 721 -35.10 19.93 3.78
CA THR A 721 -35.06 21.40 3.83
C THR A 721 -34.95 22.11 2.48
N GLY A 722 -34.90 21.35 1.38
CA GLY A 722 -34.87 21.93 0.02
C GLY A 722 -34.79 20.91 -1.12
N GLY A 723 -34.45 19.65 -0.83
CA GLY A 723 -34.43 18.58 -1.83
C GLY A 723 -35.77 17.86 -2.01
N THR A 724 -35.73 16.80 -2.81
CA THR A 724 -36.89 15.92 -3.05
C THR A 724 -36.62 14.52 -2.53
N VAL A 725 -37.54 13.98 -1.72
CA VAL A 725 -37.58 12.56 -1.34
C VAL A 725 -38.74 11.91 -2.09
N ASN A 726 -38.44 10.99 -3.00
CA ASN A 726 -39.43 10.15 -3.66
C ASN A 726 -39.56 8.83 -2.89
N GLY A 727 -40.68 8.66 -2.22
CA GLY A 727 -40.97 7.44 -1.47
C GLY A 727 -41.33 6.24 -2.36
N PRO A 728 -41.46 5.07 -1.73
CA PRO A 728 -41.72 3.79 -2.40
C PRO A 728 -42.93 3.77 -3.30
N SER A 729 -42.77 3.19 -4.50
CA SER A 729 -43.90 2.81 -5.35
C SER A 729 -44.38 1.42 -4.96
N GLY A 730 -45.42 1.36 -4.13
CA GLY A 730 -46.08 0.10 -3.73
C GLY A 730 -45.55 -0.53 -2.44
N ALA A 731 -44.90 0.24 -1.56
CA ALA A 731 -44.48 -0.19 -0.23
C ALA A 731 -44.54 1.00 0.76
N ASP A 732 -44.49 0.76 2.06
CA ASP A 732 -44.72 1.80 3.07
C ASP A 732 -43.44 2.63 3.36
N LEU A 733 -43.60 3.92 3.67
CA LEU A 733 -42.64 4.67 4.48
C LEU A 733 -43.10 4.60 5.93
N ARG A 734 -42.33 3.90 6.77
CA ARG A 734 -42.64 3.63 8.18
C ARG A 734 -41.75 4.47 9.09
N ILE A 735 -42.35 5.06 10.11
CA ILE A 735 -41.67 5.92 11.08
C ILE A 735 -41.93 5.34 12.48
N GLY A 736 -40.86 4.99 13.21
CA GLY A 736 -40.94 4.57 14.62
C GLY A 736 -41.27 3.11 14.89
N ALA A 737 -40.73 2.17 14.12
CA ALA A 737 -41.08 0.77 14.30
C ALA A 737 -40.35 0.12 15.50
N ASN A 738 -41.01 -0.81 16.18
CA ASN A 738 -40.45 -1.74 17.17
C ASN A 738 -39.83 -1.14 18.46
N ASN A 739 -40.28 0.02 18.94
CA ASN A 739 -39.70 0.82 20.07
C ASN A 739 -38.64 1.85 19.70
N SER A 740 -38.40 2.08 18.41
CA SER A 740 -37.45 3.11 17.99
C SER A 740 -38.01 4.53 18.05
N GLN A 741 -37.12 5.51 18.21
CA GLN A 741 -37.43 6.93 18.10
C GLN A 741 -37.23 7.41 16.67
N ALA A 742 -38.20 8.10 16.10
CA ALA A 742 -38.06 8.64 14.76
C ALA A 742 -38.65 10.03 14.62
N ARG A 743 -37.92 10.91 13.92
CA ARG A 743 -38.33 12.29 13.66
C ARG A 743 -38.19 12.60 12.17
N LEU A 744 -39.27 13.03 11.54
CA LEU A 744 -39.29 13.51 10.16
C LEU A 744 -39.68 14.99 10.15
N VAL A 745 -38.81 15.85 9.64
CA VAL A 745 -39.02 17.29 9.50
C VAL A 745 -39.01 17.65 8.02
N VAL A 746 -40.08 18.30 7.54
CA VAL A 746 -40.21 18.79 6.16
C VAL A 746 -40.35 20.32 6.17
N ASP A 747 -39.29 21.01 5.80
CA ASP A 747 -39.18 22.48 5.87
C ASP A 747 -38.57 23.09 4.60
N GLY A 748 -39.38 23.23 3.55
CA GLY A 748 -38.98 23.84 2.28
C GLY A 748 -38.71 22.85 1.15
N GLY A 749 -38.54 21.56 1.45
CA GLY A 749 -38.43 20.50 0.44
C GLY A 749 -39.74 19.77 0.15
N THR A 750 -39.65 18.68 -0.63
CA THR A 750 -40.81 17.85 -1.03
C THR A 750 -40.60 16.39 -0.65
N LEU A 751 -41.53 15.82 0.11
CA LEU A 751 -41.70 14.37 0.29
C LEU A 751 -42.83 13.89 -0.62
N ASN A 752 -42.49 13.19 -1.69
CA ASN A 752 -43.43 12.57 -2.61
C ASN A 752 -43.50 11.06 -2.35
N ASN A 753 -44.28 10.67 -1.35
CA ASN A 753 -44.53 9.26 -1.06
C ASN A 753 -45.56 8.70 -2.04
N ARG A 754 -45.25 7.57 -2.69
CA ARG A 754 -46.12 6.99 -3.73
C ARG A 754 -47.04 5.88 -3.20
N TYR A 755 -47.08 5.67 -1.88
CA TYR A 755 -47.92 4.65 -1.25
C TYR A 755 -48.41 5.10 0.15
N ASN A 756 -48.16 4.32 1.22
CA ASN A 756 -48.58 4.67 2.57
C ASN A 756 -47.44 5.35 3.33
N LEU A 757 -47.76 6.47 3.99
CA LEU A 757 -46.92 7.06 5.02
C LEU A 757 -47.52 6.66 6.36
N VAL A 758 -46.82 5.81 7.11
CA VAL A 758 -47.31 5.20 8.34
C VAL A 758 -46.38 5.57 9.49
N ILE A 759 -46.93 6.14 10.55
CA ILE A 759 -46.25 6.16 11.86
C ILE A 759 -46.71 4.93 12.62
N ASP A 760 -45.76 4.03 12.85
CA ASP A 760 -45.99 2.77 13.57
C ASP A 760 -45.90 3.05 15.08
N ALA A 761 -46.74 2.37 15.86
CA ALA A 761 -46.86 2.56 17.31
C ALA A 761 -46.63 1.24 18.06
N ASN A 762 -45.85 0.35 17.45
CA ASN A 762 -45.59 -0.97 18.02
C ASN A 762 -44.55 -0.87 19.15
N SER A 763 -45.07 -1.10 20.35
CA SER A 763 -44.47 -1.61 21.60
C SER A 763 -44.03 -0.64 22.71
N SER A 764 -43.69 -1.27 23.85
CA SER A 764 -43.72 -0.90 25.27
C SER A 764 -43.16 0.47 25.68
N VAL A 765 -43.84 1.12 26.65
CA VAL A 765 -43.35 2.30 27.39
C VAL A 765 -41.89 2.10 27.79
N HIS A 766 -41.05 3.03 27.33
CA HIS A 766 -39.78 3.29 27.99
C HIS A 766 -40.09 4.03 29.30
N GLU A 767 -39.67 3.49 30.44
CA GLU A 767 -40.01 4.01 31.79
C GLU A 767 -39.61 5.49 32.01
N ASP A 768 -38.77 6.04 31.15
CA ASP A 768 -38.28 7.42 31.20
C ASP A 768 -39.23 8.47 30.56
N GLY A 769 -40.36 8.04 29.98
CA GLY A 769 -41.34 8.94 29.37
C GLY A 769 -40.87 9.62 28.08
N THR A 770 -39.88 9.04 27.40
CA THR A 770 -39.32 9.63 26.17
C THR A 770 -40.34 9.65 25.02
N ILE A 771 -40.30 10.72 24.24
CA ILE A 771 -41.25 11.05 23.18
C ILE A 771 -41.21 9.97 22.07
N GLY A 772 -42.38 9.57 21.58
CA GLY A 772 -42.50 8.65 20.44
C GLY A 772 -42.14 9.31 19.11
N SER A 773 -42.69 8.80 18.01
CA SER A 773 -42.33 9.32 16.69
C SER A 773 -42.96 10.67 16.40
N ILE A 774 -42.20 11.55 15.75
CA ILE A 774 -42.58 12.94 15.45
C ILE A 774 -42.54 13.17 13.94
N ILE A 775 -43.62 13.73 13.37
CA ILE A 775 -43.58 14.38 12.05
C ILE A 775 -43.83 15.87 12.23
N GLU A 776 -42.96 16.69 11.63
CA GLU A 776 -43.04 18.15 11.59
C GLU A 776 -43.13 18.63 10.13
N LEU A 777 -44.14 19.44 9.81
CA LEU A 777 -44.33 20.10 8.52
C LEU A 777 -44.38 21.62 8.72
N HIS A 778 -43.37 22.33 8.22
CA HIS A 778 -43.22 23.78 8.44
C HIS A 778 -43.48 24.61 7.18
N SER A 779 -42.70 24.42 6.11
CA SER A 779 -42.85 25.22 4.88
C SER A 779 -42.76 24.38 3.58
N GLY A 780 -42.59 23.06 3.70
CA GLY A 780 -42.45 22.15 2.56
C GLY A 780 -43.75 21.48 2.13
N MET A 781 -43.64 20.37 1.41
CA MET A 781 -44.77 19.62 0.88
C MET A 781 -44.65 18.12 1.15
N ILE A 782 -45.72 17.51 1.67
CA ILE A 782 -45.87 16.05 1.76
C ILE A 782 -46.99 15.65 0.80
N LYS A 783 -46.70 14.76 -0.14
CA LYS A 783 -47.68 14.09 -0.99
C LYS A 783 -47.70 12.61 -0.65
N THR A 784 -48.87 12.04 -0.40
CA THR A 784 -49.00 10.61 -0.14
C THR A 784 -50.37 10.08 -0.52
N PRO A 785 -50.50 8.91 -1.15
CA PRO A 785 -51.80 8.29 -1.33
C PRO A 785 -52.52 8.01 -0.01
N TRP A 786 -51.80 7.51 0.99
CA TRP A 786 -52.36 7.25 2.32
C TRP A 786 -51.46 7.86 3.39
N PHE A 787 -52.05 8.47 4.41
CA PHE A 787 -51.35 8.98 5.58
C PHE A 787 -51.99 8.38 6.83
N SER A 788 -51.24 7.68 7.67
CA SER A 788 -51.78 7.04 8.88
C SER A 788 -50.90 7.29 10.10
N LEU A 789 -51.52 7.82 11.16
CA LEU A 789 -50.90 8.04 12.47
C LEU A 789 -51.41 6.99 13.47
N GLY A 790 -50.56 6.04 13.88
CA GLY A 790 -50.79 5.15 15.04
C GLY A 790 -51.24 3.71 14.74
N GLN A 791 -51.12 3.22 13.51
CA GLN A 791 -51.65 1.91 13.14
C GLN A 791 -51.03 0.78 14.01
N ASN A 792 -51.85 0.13 14.84
CA ASN A 792 -51.52 -1.02 15.72
C ASN A 792 -51.02 -0.76 17.16
N ALA A 793 -51.22 0.42 17.75
CA ALA A 793 -50.89 0.63 19.18
C ALA A 793 -51.73 -0.28 20.12
N HIS A 794 -51.11 -1.23 20.81
CA HIS A 794 -51.75 -2.08 21.83
C HIS A 794 -51.15 -1.82 23.22
N GLY A 795 -51.83 -1.01 24.04
CA GLY A 795 -51.40 -0.65 25.39
C GLY A 795 -50.15 0.25 25.41
N ASP A 796 -50.09 1.21 26.34
CA ASP A 796 -48.82 1.73 26.87
C ASP A 796 -47.75 2.07 25.81
N ALA A 797 -48.16 2.61 24.66
CA ALA A 797 -47.28 2.95 23.55
C ALA A 797 -46.82 4.41 23.67
N PRO A 798 -45.60 4.74 23.22
CA PRO A 798 -45.11 6.12 23.24
C PRO A 798 -45.99 7.05 22.38
N ARG A 799 -46.04 8.33 22.78
CA ARG A 799 -46.87 9.37 22.12
C ARG A 799 -46.35 9.67 20.73
N ASN A 800 -47.17 9.41 19.71
CA ASN A 800 -46.88 9.86 18.36
C ASN A 800 -47.35 11.30 18.17
N THR A 801 -46.48 12.16 17.62
CA THR A 801 -46.76 13.59 17.46
C THR A 801 -46.77 13.98 15.98
N PHE A 802 -47.84 14.64 15.53
CA PHE A 802 -47.88 15.32 14.23
C PHE A 802 -48.00 16.82 14.44
N ILE A 803 -47.01 17.58 13.96
CA ILE A 803 -46.97 19.04 14.06
C ILE A 803 -46.97 19.62 12.65
N MET A 804 -47.94 20.49 12.36
CA MET A 804 -47.99 21.27 11.14
C MET A 804 -48.09 22.75 11.50
N THR A 805 -47.11 23.55 11.10
CA THR A 805 -47.09 25.01 11.34
C THR A 805 -47.21 25.82 10.06
N GLY A 806 -47.14 25.14 8.91
CA GLY A 806 -47.29 25.67 7.57
C GLY A 806 -47.11 24.55 6.54
N GLY A 807 -46.70 24.89 5.32
CA GLY A 807 -46.48 23.92 4.24
C GLY A 807 -47.77 23.34 3.67
N ARG A 808 -47.67 22.22 2.95
CA ARG A 808 -48.80 21.55 2.29
C ARG A 808 -48.78 20.03 2.47
N LEU A 809 -49.86 19.46 2.97
CA LEU A 809 -50.10 18.01 3.03
C LEU A 809 -51.17 17.63 1.99
N GLU A 810 -50.81 16.84 0.99
CA GLU A 810 -51.69 16.37 -0.08
C GLU A 810 -51.87 14.85 0.03
N VAL A 811 -53.07 14.42 0.40
CA VAL A 811 -53.44 13.02 0.59
C VAL A 811 -54.41 12.59 -0.52
N ALA A 812 -54.01 11.63 -1.36
CA ALA A 812 -54.83 11.29 -2.52
C ALA A 812 -56.04 10.39 -2.19
N ASN A 813 -55.93 9.48 -1.22
CA ASN A 813 -56.94 8.45 -0.96
C ASN A 813 -57.48 8.43 0.47
N ASP A 814 -56.63 8.28 1.49
CA ASP A 814 -57.11 8.15 2.88
C ASP A 814 -56.16 8.83 3.87
N LEU A 815 -56.69 9.77 4.64
CA LEU A 815 -56.00 10.44 5.74
C LEU A 815 -56.53 9.90 7.07
N ARG A 816 -55.73 9.17 7.82
CA ARG A 816 -56.06 8.60 9.13
C ARG A 816 -55.24 9.28 10.23
N LEU A 817 -55.90 10.09 11.03
CA LEU A 817 -55.29 10.80 12.14
C LEU A 817 -55.86 10.29 13.47
N GLY A 818 -54.99 9.82 14.37
CA GLY A 818 -55.39 9.49 15.75
C GLY A 818 -55.98 8.09 15.95
N PHE A 819 -55.45 7.08 15.27
CA PHE A 819 -55.82 5.67 15.51
C PHE A 819 -54.84 5.09 16.54
N GLY A 820 -55.08 5.29 17.84
CA GLY A 820 -54.21 4.77 18.92
C GLY A 820 -54.38 5.52 20.24
N TYR A 821 -53.98 4.91 21.37
CA TYR A 821 -54.25 5.43 22.71
C TYR A 821 -53.55 6.78 23.03
N TYR A 822 -52.48 7.15 22.32
CA TYR A 822 -51.66 8.33 22.61
C TYR A 822 -51.11 9.01 21.34
N SER A 823 -51.87 9.94 20.77
CA SER A 823 -51.39 10.78 19.68
C SER A 823 -51.68 12.27 19.92
N ASP A 824 -50.66 13.10 19.69
CA ASP A 824 -50.72 14.54 19.83
C ASP A 824 -50.64 15.17 18.43
N ILE A 825 -51.72 15.79 17.98
CA ILE A 825 -51.84 16.39 16.65
C ILE A 825 -52.01 17.89 16.80
N ASN A 826 -51.03 18.67 16.34
CA ASN A 826 -51.01 20.12 16.45
C ASN A 826 -50.86 20.75 15.07
N ILE A 827 -51.92 21.38 14.56
CA ILE A 827 -51.94 22.04 13.26
C ILE A 827 -52.20 23.52 13.51
N SER A 828 -51.27 24.39 13.14
CA SER A 828 -51.30 25.84 13.42
C SER A 828 -51.17 26.72 12.17
N GLY A 829 -51.03 26.12 10.99
CA GLY A 829 -50.96 26.79 9.69
C GLY A 829 -50.75 25.82 8.52
N GLY A 830 -50.91 26.29 7.27
CA GLY A 830 -50.64 25.55 6.04
C GLY A 830 -51.88 24.99 5.31
N GLU A 831 -51.67 24.14 4.31
CA GLU A 831 -52.74 23.61 3.45
C GLU A 831 -52.83 22.07 3.55
N ILE A 832 -53.98 21.53 3.94
CA ILE A 832 -54.28 20.10 3.89
C ILE A 832 -55.29 19.84 2.78
N ILE A 833 -54.93 19.00 1.82
CA ILE A 833 -55.80 18.57 0.72
C ILE A 833 -55.97 17.07 0.82
N VAL A 834 -57.20 16.59 0.95
CA VAL A 834 -57.57 15.18 0.97
C VAL A 834 -58.54 14.92 -0.17
N ASN A 835 -58.05 14.31 -1.24
CA ASN A 835 -58.87 13.98 -2.42
C ASN A 835 -59.74 12.73 -2.20
N GLY A 836 -59.52 11.98 -1.12
CA GLY A 836 -60.36 10.85 -0.73
C GLY A 836 -60.98 11.04 0.66
N THR A 837 -60.98 10.00 1.48
CA THR A 837 -61.60 10.02 2.81
C THR A 837 -60.61 10.55 3.85
N ALA A 838 -60.99 11.52 4.66
CA ALA A 838 -60.30 11.86 5.89
C ALA A 838 -61.03 11.22 7.08
N ARG A 839 -60.30 10.47 7.89
CA ARG A 839 -60.75 9.82 9.12
C ARG A 839 -60.02 10.42 10.30
N LEU A 840 -60.74 11.19 11.10
CA LEU A 840 -60.21 11.81 12.31
C LEU A 840 -60.71 11.05 13.54
N ALA A 841 -59.76 10.50 14.28
CA ALA A 841 -59.89 9.79 15.55
C ALA A 841 -60.91 8.65 15.51
N HIS A 842 -60.42 7.41 15.63
CA HIS A 842 -61.25 6.24 15.91
C HIS A 842 -60.70 5.61 17.18
N ASN A 843 -61.43 5.77 18.29
CA ASN A 843 -61.09 5.06 19.51
C ASN A 843 -61.85 3.72 19.52
N TRP A 844 -61.11 2.62 19.36
CA TRP A 844 -61.70 1.28 19.47
C TRP A 844 -62.29 1.17 20.88
N ALA A 845 -63.61 0.91 20.96
CA ALA A 845 -64.41 0.96 22.19
C ALA A 845 -64.03 -0.09 23.27
N GLY A 846 -62.81 -0.02 23.79
CA GLY A 846 -62.35 -0.69 25.01
C GLY A 846 -62.41 0.28 26.19
N THR A 847 -62.84 -0.20 27.35
CA THR A 847 -63.25 0.53 28.56
C THR A 847 -62.16 1.36 29.29
N ALA A 848 -61.13 1.86 28.61
CA ALA A 848 -60.08 2.67 29.22
C ALA A 848 -60.59 4.11 29.46
N THR A 849 -60.77 4.48 30.73
CA THR A 849 -61.27 5.79 31.19
C THR A 849 -60.25 6.93 31.12
N GLU A 850 -59.06 6.72 30.55
CA GLU A 850 -58.02 7.75 30.47
C GLU A 850 -57.86 8.27 29.03
N ALA A 851 -58.47 9.43 28.79
CA ALA A 851 -58.48 10.16 27.54
C ALA A 851 -57.14 10.92 27.34
N GLY A 852 -56.32 10.50 26.37
CA GLY A 852 -55.00 11.09 26.14
C GLY A 852 -54.76 11.74 24.77
N ALA A 853 -55.54 11.42 23.72
CA ALA A 853 -55.31 12.00 22.40
C ALA A 853 -55.83 13.45 22.32
N VAL A 854 -54.97 14.36 21.86
CA VAL A 854 -55.27 15.79 21.69
C VAL A 854 -55.12 16.18 20.23
N LEU A 855 -56.20 16.66 19.63
CA LEU A 855 -56.17 17.33 18.32
C LEU A 855 -56.37 18.83 18.53
N ASN A 856 -55.33 19.62 18.27
CA ASN A 856 -55.36 21.07 18.29
C ASN A 856 -55.23 21.59 16.86
N ILE A 857 -56.26 22.28 16.37
CA ILE A 857 -56.21 23.01 15.11
C ILE A 857 -56.38 24.50 15.44
N THR A 858 -55.31 25.26 15.23
CA THR A 858 -55.19 26.68 15.57
C THR A 858 -54.70 27.47 14.34
N GLY A 859 -54.81 28.80 14.38
CA GLY A 859 -54.29 29.68 13.30
C GLY A 859 -55.31 30.04 12.21
N SER A 860 -55.20 31.26 11.69
CA SER A 860 -56.14 31.86 10.72
C SER A 860 -55.97 31.36 9.28
N ASP A 861 -54.83 30.76 8.96
CA ASP A 861 -54.38 30.51 7.58
C ASP A 861 -54.37 29.02 7.22
N THR A 862 -55.07 28.18 7.98
CA THR A 862 -55.12 26.73 7.75
C THR A 862 -56.26 26.39 6.79
N VAL A 863 -55.95 25.93 5.57
CA VAL A 863 -56.96 25.52 4.57
C VAL A 863 -57.10 24.00 4.58
N TRP A 864 -58.34 23.50 4.75
CA TRP A 864 -58.67 22.07 4.73
C TRP A 864 -59.62 21.76 3.58
N ASN A 865 -59.13 21.17 2.49
CA ASN A 865 -59.96 20.74 1.38
C ASN A 865 -60.14 19.21 1.45
N VAL A 866 -61.30 18.73 1.91
CA VAL A 866 -61.57 17.31 2.16
C VAL A 866 -62.84 16.90 1.43
N ASN A 867 -62.78 15.83 0.64
CA ASN A 867 -63.94 15.31 -0.09
C ASN A 867 -64.95 14.59 0.80
N ASP A 868 -64.48 13.72 1.70
CA ASP A 868 -65.33 13.00 2.68
C ASP A 868 -64.65 13.01 4.06
N LEU A 869 -65.34 13.46 5.11
CA LEU A 869 -64.84 13.49 6.48
C LEU A 869 -65.63 12.55 7.39
N GLU A 870 -64.99 11.50 7.91
CA GLU A 870 -65.50 10.62 8.95
C GLU A 870 -64.83 10.97 10.29
N TRP A 871 -65.63 11.13 11.36
CA TRP A 871 -65.14 11.46 12.70
C TRP A 871 -65.77 10.54 13.74
N GLU A 872 -64.97 9.85 14.56
CA GLU A 872 -65.44 8.98 15.67
C GLU A 872 -64.57 9.12 16.95
N SER A 873 -64.55 10.29 17.60
CA SER A 873 -63.67 10.50 18.78
C SER A 873 -64.35 10.37 20.15
N SER A 874 -63.59 9.85 21.13
CA SER A 874 -63.81 10.07 22.58
C SER A 874 -62.77 11.01 23.23
N GLY A 875 -61.81 11.55 22.45
CA GLY A 875 -60.74 12.44 22.91
C GLY A 875 -61.10 13.94 22.87
N LYS A 876 -60.16 14.80 23.31
CA LYS A 876 -60.34 16.27 23.34
C LYS A 876 -59.90 16.87 22.00
N VAL A 877 -60.79 17.61 21.35
CA VAL A 877 -60.51 18.35 20.11
C VAL A 877 -60.71 19.84 20.36
N ASN A 878 -59.70 20.66 20.07
CA ASN A 878 -59.77 22.12 20.19
C ASN A 878 -59.63 22.75 18.80
N PHE A 879 -60.67 23.47 18.36
CA PHE A 879 -60.63 24.29 17.16
C PHE A 879 -60.59 25.77 17.55
N THR A 880 -59.49 26.44 17.22
CA THR A 880 -59.30 27.90 17.43
C THR A 880 -58.74 28.54 16.15
N SER A 881 -59.37 28.24 15.01
CA SER A 881 -59.00 28.77 13.69
C SER A 881 -60.07 29.72 13.18
N ASP A 882 -59.67 30.84 12.56
CA ASP A 882 -60.59 31.88 12.09
C ASP A 882 -61.46 31.43 10.89
N ARG A 883 -61.07 30.38 10.16
CA ARG A 883 -61.75 29.94 8.93
C ARG A 883 -61.50 28.46 8.62
N LEU A 884 -62.53 27.62 8.76
CA LEU A 884 -62.57 26.26 8.23
C LEU A 884 -63.47 26.24 6.99
N GLU A 885 -62.91 25.96 5.80
CA GLU A 885 -63.67 25.85 4.54
C GLU A 885 -63.75 24.41 4.07
N MET A 886 -64.87 23.74 4.33
CA MET A 886 -65.15 22.42 3.77
C MET A 886 -65.84 22.60 2.42
N ASN A 887 -65.04 22.71 1.36
CA ASN A 887 -65.55 22.75 -0.01
C ASN A 887 -65.72 21.32 -0.52
N ALA A 888 -66.93 20.76 -0.43
CA ALA A 888 -67.28 19.61 -1.25
C ALA A 888 -67.31 20.11 -2.71
N ASP A 889 -66.41 19.61 -3.55
CA ASP A 889 -66.50 19.97 -4.96
C ASP A 889 -67.88 19.57 -5.49
N GLY A 890 -68.54 20.47 -6.21
CA GLY A 890 -69.91 20.27 -6.70
C GLY A 890 -70.05 19.21 -7.80
N THR A 891 -69.09 18.29 -7.95
CA THR A 891 -69.09 17.24 -8.99
C THR A 891 -69.23 15.81 -8.44
N ALA A 892 -69.13 15.59 -7.13
CA ALA A 892 -69.41 14.29 -6.52
C ALA A 892 -70.94 14.01 -6.50
N SER A 893 -71.38 13.00 -7.25
CA SER A 893 -72.79 12.60 -7.36
C SER A 893 -73.34 11.78 -6.18
N SER A 894 -72.70 11.83 -5.01
CA SER A 894 -73.14 11.14 -3.79
C SER A 894 -73.13 12.14 -2.62
N PRO A 895 -74.24 12.29 -1.87
CA PRO A 895 -74.28 13.22 -0.74
C PRO A 895 -73.30 12.77 0.34
N VAL A 896 -72.55 13.73 0.91
CA VAL A 896 -71.73 13.55 2.11
C VAL A 896 -72.65 13.06 3.24
N SER A 897 -72.61 11.76 3.54
CA SER A 897 -73.49 11.13 4.52
C SER A 897 -72.74 10.90 5.83
N ASN A 898 -73.10 11.68 6.87
CA ASN A 898 -72.73 11.57 8.30
C ASN A 898 -71.53 12.38 8.81
N ILE A 899 -71.83 13.44 9.57
CA ILE A 899 -70.95 13.96 10.63
C ILE A 899 -71.50 13.42 11.97
N GLN A 900 -70.81 12.49 12.64
CA GLN A 900 -71.18 11.99 13.98
C GLN A 900 -70.15 12.43 15.04
N ALA A 901 -70.42 13.50 15.78
CA ALA A 901 -69.58 13.88 16.93
C ALA A 901 -70.06 13.17 18.22
N ARG A 902 -69.17 12.43 18.90
CA ARG A 902 -69.47 11.74 20.19
C ARG A 902 -68.60 12.20 21.38
N GLY A 903 -68.02 13.41 21.32
CA GLY A 903 -67.14 13.97 22.36
C GLY A 903 -67.35 15.47 22.65
N ASN A 904 -66.61 16.00 23.63
CA ASN A 904 -66.63 17.44 23.96
C ASN A 904 -65.88 18.23 22.89
N VAL A 905 -66.63 18.96 22.05
CA VAL A 905 -66.11 19.84 21.01
C VAL A 905 -66.25 21.29 21.49
N THR A 906 -65.13 22.00 21.62
CA THR A 906 -65.13 23.46 21.85
C THR A 906 -64.77 24.15 20.53
N VAL A 907 -65.71 24.93 20.00
CA VAL A 907 -65.56 25.74 18.78
C VAL A 907 -65.66 27.20 19.19
N ASP A 908 -64.55 27.93 19.06
CA ASP A 908 -64.49 29.36 19.40
C ASP A 908 -64.65 30.28 18.18
N SER A 909 -64.91 29.74 16.98
CA SER A 909 -64.89 30.47 15.70
C SER A 909 -66.01 30.09 14.72
N GLN A 910 -66.11 30.84 13.60
CA GLN A 910 -67.15 30.65 12.56
C GLN A 910 -66.86 29.42 11.70
N ILE A 911 -67.74 28.42 11.73
CA ILE A 911 -67.73 27.29 10.79
C ILE A 911 -68.59 27.69 9.57
N HIS A 912 -67.99 27.74 8.38
CA HIS A 912 -68.72 27.89 7.11
C HIS A 912 -68.85 26.51 6.46
N VAL A 913 -70.03 25.89 6.60
CA VAL A 913 -70.35 24.59 5.98
C VAL A 913 -71.20 24.83 4.75
N ASP A 914 -70.66 24.54 3.56
CA ASP A 914 -71.37 24.69 2.29
C ASP A 914 -71.94 23.33 1.83
N THR A 915 -72.79 22.72 2.66
CA THR A 915 -73.46 21.44 2.34
C THR A 915 -74.97 21.53 2.55
N THR A 916 -75.74 20.76 1.77
CA THR A 916 -77.20 20.82 1.74
C THR A 916 -77.90 19.96 2.79
N ASP A 917 -77.20 19.10 3.54
CA ASP A 917 -77.81 18.19 4.53
C ASP A 917 -76.92 18.04 5.78
N PHE A 918 -77.47 18.40 6.95
CA PHE A 918 -76.83 18.22 8.27
C PHE A 918 -77.70 17.26 9.10
N TYR A 919 -77.20 16.07 9.43
CA TYR A 919 -77.93 15.08 10.24
C TYR A 919 -77.27 14.93 11.61
N TYR A 920 -78.03 15.18 12.67
CA TYR A 920 -77.58 15.17 14.07
C TYR A 920 -78.36 14.12 14.86
N ASP A 921 -77.66 13.19 15.51
CA ASP A 921 -78.26 12.20 16.42
C ASP A 921 -77.50 12.23 17.76
N GLY A 922 -78.11 12.83 18.78
CA GLY A 922 -77.52 12.90 20.13
C GLY A 922 -78.21 13.87 21.10
N ALA A 923 -78.93 13.33 22.08
CA ALA A 923 -79.55 14.09 23.17
C ALA A 923 -78.55 14.47 24.27
N ALA A 924 -77.72 15.49 24.06
CA ALA A 924 -77.02 16.24 25.13
C ALA A 924 -76.31 17.49 24.59
N PHE A 925 -77.02 18.62 24.45
CA PHE A 925 -76.37 19.93 24.32
C PHE A 925 -77.34 21.04 24.72
N MET A 926 -77.22 21.58 25.94
CA MET A 926 -77.73 22.92 26.28
C MET A 926 -76.96 23.48 27.48
N SER A 927 -75.85 24.17 27.20
CA SER A 927 -75.48 25.39 27.92
C SER A 927 -74.38 26.14 27.15
N ALA A 928 -74.64 27.42 26.87
CA ALA A 928 -73.76 28.43 26.27
C ALA A 928 -73.81 28.55 24.73
N LEU A 929 -74.74 29.38 24.24
CA LEU A 929 -74.62 30.08 22.97
C LEU A 929 -74.33 31.56 23.25
N PRO A 930 -73.33 32.19 22.62
CA PRO A 930 -73.29 33.63 22.43
C PRO A 930 -74.19 34.03 21.25
N THR A 931 -74.73 35.24 21.32
CA THR A 931 -75.77 35.81 20.48
C THR A 931 -75.34 36.13 19.04
N ALA A 932 -76.18 35.68 18.11
CA ALA A 932 -76.67 36.33 16.88
C ALA A 932 -75.67 36.98 15.89
N ASP A 933 -75.45 36.33 14.76
CA ASP A 933 -75.86 36.80 13.42
C ASP A 933 -75.42 35.76 12.37
N LEU A 934 -76.38 35.21 11.59
CA LEU A 934 -76.28 34.74 10.18
C LEU A 934 -77.34 33.67 9.90
N PHE A 935 -78.38 34.00 9.13
CA PHE A 935 -79.01 33.08 8.18
C PHE A 935 -79.71 33.89 7.09
N THR A 936 -79.13 33.91 5.89
CA THR A 936 -79.85 34.24 4.64
C THR A 936 -79.55 33.16 3.62
N ALA A 937 -80.40 32.13 3.57
CA ALA A 937 -80.62 31.34 2.36
C ALA A 937 -81.96 30.61 2.48
N ALA A 938 -82.80 30.77 1.45
CA ALA A 938 -84.10 30.15 1.34
C ALA A 938 -83.97 28.69 0.90
N GLY A 939 -84.49 27.76 1.69
CA GLY A 939 -84.60 26.35 1.35
C GLY A 939 -85.75 25.69 2.12
N THR A 940 -86.68 25.07 1.40
CA THR A 940 -87.92 24.49 1.93
C THR A 940 -87.65 23.16 2.63
N LEU A 941 -87.97 23.06 3.92
CA LEU A 941 -87.84 21.83 4.71
C LEU A 941 -89.01 20.87 4.40
N ASN A 942 -88.73 19.70 3.83
CA ASN A 942 -89.72 18.64 3.62
C ASN A 942 -89.47 17.49 4.62
N TRP A 943 -90.44 17.24 5.50
CA TRP A 943 -90.37 16.21 6.54
C TRP A 943 -91.15 14.97 6.06
N ASN A 944 -90.49 13.81 5.96
CA ASN A 944 -91.12 12.53 5.61
C ASN A 944 -90.78 11.47 6.69
N PRO A 945 -91.73 11.06 7.56
CA PRO A 945 -91.48 10.03 8.56
C PRO A 945 -92.10 8.70 8.12
N ALA A 946 -91.29 7.78 7.59
CA ALA A 946 -91.69 6.39 7.41
C ALA A 946 -90.47 5.45 7.35
N SER A 947 -90.04 4.95 8.51
CA SER A 947 -89.63 3.54 8.71
C SER A 947 -89.03 3.32 10.12
N LEU A 948 -89.85 2.87 11.06
CA LEU A 948 -89.38 2.14 12.25
C LEU A 948 -90.32 0.95 12.41
N THR A 949 -89.85 -0.23 12.00
CA THR A 949 -90.46 -1.52 12.37
C THR A 949 -89.79 -2.03 13.63
N SER A 950 -90.64 -2.41 14.57
CA SER A 950 -90.39 -2.99 15.89
C SER A 950 -89.70 -4.35 15.85
N ASP A 951 -88.89 -4.65 16.86
CA ASP A 951 -89.13 -5.80 17.76
C ASP A 951 -88.13 -5.80 18.95
N GLY A 952 -88.65 -6.01 20.16
CA GLY A 952 -87.84 -6.24 21.37
C GLY A 952 -88.42 -5.63 22.64
N ALA A 953 -89.49 -6.22 23.17
CA ALA A 953 -90.29 -5.75 24.30
C ALA A 953 -89.56 -5.70 25.65
N TRP A 954 -89.74 -4.59 26.40
CA TRP A 954 -89.84 -4.57 27.87
C TRP A 954 -90.89 -3.52 28.28
N ASN A 955 -91.87 -3.92 29.10
CA ASN A 955 -92.92 -3.06 29.64
C ASN A 955 -92.37 -2.16 30.75
N VAL A 956 -92.79 -0.90 30.75
CA VAL A 956 -92.67 0.06 31.86
C VAL A 956 -94.08 0.35 32.35
N GLU A 957 -94.40 -0.02 33.60
CA GLU A 957 -95.57 0.53 34.29
C GLU A 957 -95.17 1.80 35.05
N GLN A 958 -95.96 2.85 34.85
CA GLN A 958 -95.77 4.18 35.38
C GLN A 958 -96.75 4.41 36.53
N ASP A 959 -96.24 4.77 37.71
CA ASP A 959 -97.03 5.37 38.78
C ASP A 959 -96.22 6.52 39.39
N GLY A 960 -96.64 7.77 39.17
CA GLY A 960 -96.20 9.00 39.85
C GLY A 960 -94.70 9.25 40.13
N ASN A 961 -94.13 10.28 39.48
CA ASN A 961 -92.97 11.10 39.86
C ASN A 961 -91.70 10.47 40.50
N THR A 962 -91.42 9.17 40.37
CA THR A 962 -90.08 8.60 40.60
C THR A 962 -89.86 7.31 39.81
N ILE A 963 -88.79 7.24 39.01
CA ILE A 963 -88.29 5.98 38.42
C ILE A 963 -87.20 5.44 39.36
N ARG A 964 -87.39 4.22 39.89
CA ARG A 964 -86.44 3.53 40.78
C ARG A 964 -86.04 2.21 40.12
N LEU A 965 -84.75 2.03 39.84
CA LEU A 965 -84.20 0.73 39.43
C LEU A 965 -83.71 -0.02 40.68
N VAL A 966 -84.33 -1.15 40.96
CA VAL A 966 -83.90 -2.13 41.97
C VAL A 966 -83.24 -3.28 41.21
N LEU A 967 -81.98 -3.58 41.51
CA LEU A 967 -81.33 -4.82 41.10
C LEU A 967 -81.66 -5.90 42.13
N ASP A 968 -82.27 -6.99 41.68
CA ASP A 968 -82.48 -8.19 42.48
C ASP A 968 -81.27 -9.14 42.33
N GLU A 969 -80.80 -9.61 43.47
CA GLU A 969 -79.66 -10.47 43.69
C GLU A 969 -80.10 -11.93 43.55
N SER A 970 -79.52 -12.70 42.63
CA SER A 970 -79.35 -14.15 42.85
C SER A 970 -78.39 -14.77 41.84
N ARG A 971 -77.09 -14.73 42.15
CA ARG A 971 -76.23 -15.94 42.29
C ARG A 971 -74.80 -15.55 42.69
N LEU A 972 -74.57 -15.76 43.98
CA LEU A 972 -73.34 -15.59 44.72
C LEU A 972 -72.30 -16.66 44.39
N GLY A 973 -71.04 -16.23 44.44
CA GLY A 973 -69.83 -17.07 44.44
C GLY A 973 -68.61 -16.22 44.79
N MET A 974 -68.62 -15.58 45.96
CA MET A 974 -67.45 -14.91 46.57
C MET A 974 -66.56 -15.94 47.27
N THR A 975 -65.24 -15.76 47.17
CA THR A 975 -64.35 -16.06 48.30
C THR A 975 -63.28 -14.98 48.42
N ALA A 976 -63.32 -14.29 49.56
CA ALA A 976 -62.35 -13.30 50.01
C ALA A 976 -61.06 -13.96 50.52
N MET A 977 -59.92 -13.27 50.40
CA MET A 977 -58.68 -13.62 51.09
C MET A 977 -58.44 -12.64 52.25
N ILE A 978 -58.43 -13.17 53.48
CA ILE A 978 -57.78 -12.57 54.65
C ILE A 978 -56.96 -13.67 55.35
N SER A 979 -55.70 -13.31 55.61
CA SER A 979 -54.77 -13.67 56.71
C SER A 979 -54.44 -15.12 57.10
N GLU A 980 -53.12 -15.36 57.07
CA GLU A 980 -52.23 -15.89 58.12
C GLU A 980 -52.11 -17.40 58.43
N THR A 981 -50.83 -17.82 58.38
CA THR A 981 -50.10 -18.86 59.15
C THR A 981 -50.42 -20.34 58.92
N ALA A 982 -49.43 -21.09 58.42
CA ALA A 982 -48.83 -22.21 59.14
C ALA A 982 -47.56 -22.73 58.43
N ILE A 983 -46.49 -22.78 59.22
CA ILE A 983 -45.17 -23.34 58.94
C ILE A 983 -45.29 -24.86 58.77
N GLY A 984 -44.84 -25.38 57.63
CA GLY A 984 -44.65 -26.81 57.38
C GLY A 984 -43.16 -27.13 57.32
N THR A 985 -42.58 -27.57 58.44
CA THR A 985 -41.25 -28.18 58.50
C THR A 985 -41.30 -29.61 57.98
N GLY A 986 -40.49 -29.94 56.98
CA GLY A 986 -40.32 -31.29 56.47
C GLY A 986 -38.87 -31.60 56.10
N GLY A 987 -38.20 -32.38 56.95
CA GLY A 987 -37.22 -33.41 56.56
C GLY A 987 -35.85 -32.96 56.05
N LEU A 988 -34.88 -32.91 56.97
CA LEU A 988 -33.45 -32.90 56.66
C LEU A 988 -33.02 -34.27 56.07
N GLY A 989 -32.39 -34.21 54.90
CA GLY A 989 -31.48 -35.22 54.35
C GLY A 989 -30.23 -34.50 53.86
N GLU A 990 -29.07 -35.04 54.21
CA GLU A 990 -27.74 -34.43 54.18
C GLU A 990 -27.37 -33.77 52.84
N SER A 991 -26.71 -32.60 52.92
CA SER A 991 -26.28 -31.66 51.84
C SER A 991 -27.26 -30.52 51.54
N GLY A 992 -27.28 -29.51 52.41
CA GLY A 992 -28.07 -28.29 52.20
C GLY A 992 -27.39 -27.30 51.25
N TRP A 993 -28.09 -26.93 50.17
CA TRP A 993 -27.77 -25.80 49.31
C TRP A 993 -28.74 -24.66 49.62
N VAL A 994 -28.24 -23.44 49.75
CA VAL A 994 -29.06 -22.23 49.90
C VAL A 994 -29.22 -21.61 48.52
N LEU A 995 -30.44 -21.62 47.97
CA LEU A 995 -30.81 -20.90 46.76
C LEU A 995 -31.45 -19.57 47.17
N LEU A 996 -30.81 -18.44 46.85
CA LEU A 996 -31.40 -17.12 46.98
C LEU A 996 -31.78 -16.63 45.57
N SER A 997 -33.08 -16.46 45.33
CA SER A 997 -33.61 -15.83 44.12
C SER A 997 -34.12 -14.43 44.48
N GLY A 998 -33.49 -13.39 43.94
CA GLY A 998 -33.92 -12.00 44.04
C GLY A 998 -33.60 -11.27 42.75
N THR A 999 -34.53 -10.46 42.26
CA THR A 999 -34.37 -9.58 41.09
C THR A 999 -33.52 -8.35 41.46
N PRO A 1000 -32.74 -7.78 40.51
CA PRO A 1000 -31.64 -6.90 40.84
C PRO A 1000 -32.10 -5.43 40.79
N GLU A 1001 -32.44 -4.82 41.93
CA GLU A 1001 -32.55 -3.35 41.96
C GLU A 1001 -32.31 -2.66 43.30
N GLU A 1002 -31.89 -3.37 44.36
CA GLU A 1002 -31.43 -2.72 45.60
C GLU A 1002 -30.09 -3.30 46.05
N GLU A 1003 -29.12 -2.41 46.35
CA GLU A 1003 -27.82 -2.73 46.93
C GLU A 1003 -27.98 -3.56 48.21
N MET A 1004 -27.60 -4.84 48.17
CA MET A 1004 -27.45 -5.66 49.36
C MET A 1004 -25.99 -5.65 49.83
N ASP A 1005 -25.71 -4.96 50.93
CA ASP A 1005 -24.45 -5.11 51.67
C ASP A 1005 -24.44 -6.45 52.44
N LEU A 1006 -23.74 -7.45 51.91
CA LEU A 1006 -23.54 -8.72 52.58
C LEU A 1006 -22.24 -8.69 53.42
N THR A 1007 -22.36 -8.44 54.72
CA THR A 1007 -21.22 -8.58 55.66
C THR A 1007 -21.18 -9.99 56.24
N MET A 1008 -20.28 -10.86 55.77
CA MET A 1008 -19.96 -12.13 56.41
C MET A 1008 -18.81 -11.97 57.41
N MET A 1009 -19.08 -12.09 58.71
CA MET A 1009 -18.03 -12.23 59.73
C MET A 1009 -17.73 -13.71 59.98
N LEU A 1010 -16.55 -14.16 59.58
CA LEU A 1010 -16.00 -15.46 59.98
C LEU A 1010 -15.11 -15.26 61.21
N SER A 1011 -15.58 -15.70 62.38
CA SER A 1011 -14.74 -15.83 63.58
C SER A 1011 -14.49 -17.30 63.87
N GLY A 1012 -13.29 -17.78 63.56
CA GLY A 1012 -12.84 -19.12 63.93
C GLY A 1012 -11.37 -19.32 63.59
N GLU A 1013 -10.55 -19.56 64.60
CA GLU A 1013 -9.16 -20.02 64.45
C GLU A 1013 -9.19 -21.51 64.04
N GLY A 1014 -8.94 -21.78 62.77
CA GLY A 1014 -8.76 -23.13 62.23
C GLY A 1014 -8.41 -23.07 60.75
N ASP A 1015 -7.32 -23.74 60.36
CA ASP A 1015 -6.85 -23.81 58.98
C ASP A 1015 -7.93 -24.39 58.06
N VAL A 1016 -8.34 -23.62 57.04
CA VAL A 1016 -9.27 -24.03 55.98
C VAL A 1016 -8.44 -24.18 54.69
N ASP A 1017 -8.18 -25.43 54.29
CA ASP A 1017 -7.29 -25.74 53.16
C ASP A 1017 -7.92 -25.55 51.76
N GLU A 1018 -9.23 -25.32 51.63
CA GLU A 1018 -9.82 -24.96 50.33
C GLU A 1018 -11.24 -24.39 50.47
N LEU A 1019 -11.47 -23.19 49.93
CA LEU A 1019 -12.80 -22.60 49.73
C LEU A 1019 -13.04 -22.48 48.22
N VAL A 1020 -13.84 -23.38 47.65
CA VAL A 1020 -14.21 -23.36 46.23
C VAL A 1020 -15.57 -22.70 46.07
N LEU A 1021 -15.60 -21.52 45.44
CA LEU A 1021 -16.81 -20.81 45.01
C LEU A 1021 -17.06 -21.12 43.53
N TRP A 1022 -18.22 -21.72 43.23
CA TRP A 1022 -18.70 -21.92 41.86
C TRP A 1022 -19.69 -20.81 41.51
N LEU A 1023 -19.33 -19.96 40.55
CA LEU A 1023 -20.25 -19.01 39.92
C LEU A 1023 -20.64 -19.57 38.56
N THR A 1024 -21.93 -19.73 38.30
CA THR A 1024 -22.47 -20.16 37.01
C THR A 1024 -22.66 -18.98 36.05
N ASP A 1025 -22.53 -19.27 34.76
CA ASP A 1025 -22.28 -18.42 33.58
C ASP A 1025 -23.27 -17.28 33.25
N GLN A 1026 -24.14 -16.83 34.17
CA GLN A 1026 -25.24 -15.89 33.85
C GLN A 1026 -25.16 -14.50 34.50
N MET A 1027 -24.01 -14.06 35.01
CA MET A 1027 -23.85 -12.70 35.59
C MET A 1027 -22.61 -11.95 35.09
N ALA A 1028 -22.41 -11.87 33.77
CA ALA A 1028 -21.26 -11.17 33.19
C ALA A 1028 -21.46 -9.65 32.96
N ASP A 1029 -22.65 -9.09 33.22
CA ASP A 1029 -22.96 -7.68 32.86
C ASP A 1029 -23.16 -6.69 34.02
N ALA A 1030 -22.86 -7.06 35.27
CA ALA A 1030 -22.92 -6.11 36.40
C ALA A 1030 -21.52 -5.62 36.81
N ASN A 1031 -21.24 -4.34 36.55
CA ASN A 1031 -20.07 -3.59 37.04
C ASN A 1031 -20.17 -3.31 38.56
N SER A 1032 -20.21 -4.35 39.40
CA SER A 1032 -20.15 -4.22 40.86
C SER A 1032 -18.89 -4.91 41.40
N GLY A 1033 -17.90 -4.10 41.79
CA GLY A 1033 -16.65 -4.59 42.37
C GLY A 1033 -16.86 -5.19 43.77
N ILE A 1034 -16.39 -6.42 43.98
CA ILE A 1034 -16.32 -7.04 45.31
C ILE A 1034 -15.13 -6.41 46.06
N GLY A 1035 -15.42 -5.60 47.09
CA GLY A 1035 -14.41 -5.05 48.00
C GLY A 1035 -14.11 -6.01 49.15
N VAL A 1036 -12.95 -6.66 49.14
CA VAL A 1036 -12.44 -7.38 50.32
C VAL A 1036 -11.52 -6.44 51.11
N THR A 1037 -11.95 -6.02 52.30
CA THR A 1037 -11.11 -5.24 53.22
C THR A 1037 -10.42 -6.20 54.19
N ALA A 1038 -9.13 -6.50 53.95
CA ALA A 1038 -8.31 -7.21 54.93
C ALA A 1038 -7.80 -6.20 55.98
N GLY A 1039 -8.19 -6.38 57.24
CA GLY A 1039 -7.54 -5.67 58.35
C GLY A 1039 -6.15 -6.23 58.62
N ASP A 1040 -5.15 -5.34 58.69
CA ASP A 1040 -3.79 -5.45 59.28
C ASP A 1040 -3.06 -6.82 59.31
N ALA A 1041 -3.29 -7.72 58.36
CA ALA A 1041 -2.56 -8.98 58.25
C ALA A 1041 -1.73 -9.05 56.95
N SER A 1042 -0.42 -9.28 57.10
CA SER A 1042 0.52 -9.50 55.99
C SER A 1042 0.27 -10.85 55.32
N VAL A 1043 -0.07 -10.85 54.03
CA VAL A 1043 -0.14 -12.07 53.21
C VAL A 1043 1.27 -12.41 52.72
N THR A 1044 1.77 -13.60 53.08
CA THR A 1044 3.06 -14.13 52.61
C THR A 1044 2.78 -15.36 51.75
N PHE A 1045 3.20 -15.33 50.48
CA PHE A 1045 3.12 -16.51 49.61
C PHE A 1045 4.44 -17.28 49.72
N THR A 1046 4.41 -18.44 50.36
CA THR A 1046 5.51 -19.42 50.36
C THR A 1046 5.10 -20.61 49.51
N ASP A 1047 5.98 -21.01 48.60
CA ASP A 1047 5.92 -22.19 47.72
C ASP A 1047 4.89 -22.20 46.58
N ILE A 1048 5.25 -21.54 45.46
CA ILE A 1048 4.68 -21.85 44.14
C ILE A 1048 5.75 -22.62 43.34
N PRO A 1049 5.55 -23.90 43.01
CA PRO A 1049 6.53 -24.68 42.26
C PRO A 1049 6.56 -24.22 40.80
N LEU A 1050 7.69 -23.64 40.38
CA LEU A 1050 7.97 -23.36 38.96
C LEU A 1050 8.36 -24.68 38.27
N ASN A 1051 7.43 -25.23 37.48
CA ASN A 1051 7.74 -26.35 36.59
C ASN A 1051 8.51 -25.82 35.37
N THR A 1052 9.77 -26.23 35.24
CA THR A 1052 10.63 -25.96 34.10
C THR A 1052 10.19 -26.84 32.93
N ASP A 1053 9.26 -26.35 32.12
CA ASP A 1053 9.17 -26.54 30.65
C ASP A 1053 7.73 -26.31 30.18
N GLY A 1054 7.46 -25.12 29.64
CA GLY A 1054 6.20 -24.79 28.96
C GLY A 1054 5.58 -23.45 29.38
N LEU A 1055 5.58 -22.48 28.46
CA LEU A 1055 4.84 -21.22 28.60
C LEU A 1055 3.33 -21.50 28.69
N ALA A 1056 2.78 -21.49 29.90
CA ALA A 1056 1.34 -21.44 30.12
C ALA A 1056 0.90 -19.97 30.18
N TYR A 1057 0.13 -19.53 29.18
CA TYR A 1057 -0.66 -18.30 29.26
C TYR A 1057 -1.92 -18.58 30.08
N MET A 1058 -2.07 -17.92 31.23
CA MET A 1058 -3.38 -17.77 31.89
C MET A 1058 -3.74 -16.29 31.83
N ASN A 1059 -4.85 -15.99 31.18
CA ASN A 1059 -5.41 -14.64 31.04
C ASN A 1059 -6.61 -14.55 31.98
N TYR A 1060 -6.47 -13.87 33.11
CA TYR A 1060 -7.60 -13.47 33.96
C TYR A 1060 -7.56 -11.95 34.12
N ASP A 1061 -8.68 -11.30 33.82
CA ASP A 1061 -8.88 -9.88 34.01
C ASP A 1061 -9.04 -9.58 35.52
N LEU A 1062 -8.07 -8.89 36.10
CA LEU A 1062 -8.05 -8.47 37.50
C LEU A 1062 -8.21 -6.95 37.55
N THR A 1063 -9.46 -6.49 37.67
CA THR A 1063 -9.82 -5.06 37.51
C THR A 1063 -9.82 -4.23 38.80
N ALA A 1064 -9.45 -4.76 39.97
CA ALA A 1064 -9.28 -3.91 41.15
C ALA A 1064 -8.23 -4.44 42.15
N PHE A 1065 -7.10 -3.74 42.25
CA PHE A 1065 -6.15 -3.89 43.36
C PHE A 1065 -5.83 -2.51 43.91
N ASN A 1066 -6.44 -2.14 45.04
CA ASN A 1066 -6.19 -0.86 45.71
C ASN A 1066 -5.14 -1.07 46.81
N LEU A 1067 -3.90 -0.67 46.54
CA LEU A 1067 -2.84 -0.64 47.55
C LEU A 1067 -2.94 0.67 48.34
N ALA A 1068 -3.24 0.58 49.64
CA ALA A 1068 -3.17 1.72 50.53
C ALA A 1068 -1.73 2.28 50.60
N ALA A 1069 -1.60 3.60 50.60
CA ALA A 1069 -0.30 4.26 50.67
C ALA A 1069 0.43 3.89 51.98
N GLY A 1070 1.47 3.07 51.88
CA GLY A 1070 2.29 2.63 53.03
C GLY A 1070 2.75 1.17 52.99
N SER A 1071 2.29 0.35 52.05
CA SER A 1071 2.68 -1.06 51.97
C SER A 1071 4.13 -1.26 51.49
N THR A 1072 4.97 -1.83 52.34
CA THR A 1072 6.34 -2.26 52.00
C THR A 1072 6.34 -3.67 51.40
N PHE A 1073 6.86 -3.81 50.17
CA PHE A 1073 7.17 -5.09 49.54
C PHE A 1073 8.61 -5.50 49.91
N ALA A 1074 8.79 -6.57 50.68
CA ALA A 1074 10.11 -7.12 51.02
C ALA A 1074 10.32 -8.47 50.33
N PHE A 1075 11.39 -8.59 49.53
CA PHE A 1075 11.80 -9.86 48.93
C PHE A 1075 12.67 -10.63 49.94
N ALA A 1076 12.18 -11.78 50.42
CA ALA A 1076 13.01 -12.74 51.13
C ALA A 1076 13.79 -13.56 50.10
N ASN A 1077 15.11 -13.31 50.05
CA ASN A 1077 16.17 -14.10 49.42
C ASN A 1077 16.35 -14.06 47.88
N GLY A 1078 17.51 -13.54 47.45
CA GLY A 1078 18.15 -13.84 46.16
C GLY A 1078 18.27 -12.66 45.19
N VAL A 1079 19.48 -12.09 45.07
CA VAL A 1079 19.81 -11.08 44.03
C VAL A 1079 19.93 -11.77 42.66
N PRO A 1080 19.23 -11.33 41.60
CA PRO A 1080 19.37 -11.93 40.27
C PRO A 1080 20.74 -11.62 39.64
N GLU A 1081 21.35 -12.61 38.98
CA GLU A 1081 22.63 -12.45 38.27
C GLU A 1081 22.54 -11.46 37.07
N PRO A 1082 23.67 -10.85 36.64
CA PRO A 1082 23.68 -9.93 35.50
C PRO A 1082 23.34 -10.63 34.18
N GLY A 1083 22.15 -10.37 33.64
CA GLY A 1083 21.69 -10.92 32.36
C GLY A 1083 20.21 -11.28 32.32
N THR A 1084 19.57 -11.41 33.49
CA THR A 1084 18.18 -11.81 33.61
C THR A 1084 17.23 -10.61 33.42
N TRP A 1085 16.18 -10.81 32.62
CA TRP A 1085 15.11 -9.84 32.45
C TRP A 1085 14.06 -10.06 33.54
N LEU A 1086 13.69 -8.99 34.25
CA LEU A 1086 12.54 -9.01 35.14
C LEU A 1086 11.35 -8.41 34.40
N LEU A 1087 10.31 -9.21 34.19
CA LEU A 1087 9.06 -8.79 33.58
C LEU A 1087 8.03 -8.58 34.69
N LEU A 1088 7.59 -7.33 34.88
CA LEU A 1088 6.48 -7.02 35.76
C LEU A 1088 5.30 -6.56 34.89
N VAL A 1089 4.22 -7.31 34.92
CA VAL A 1089 2.96 -6.95 34.27
C VAL A 1089 2.04 -6.39 35.34
N THR A 1090 1.71 -5.11 35.26
CA THR A 1090 0.60 -4.54 36.03
C THR A 1090 -0.51 -4.13 35.07
N GLY A 1091 -1.74 -4.08 35.56
CA GLY A 1091 -2.93 -3.82 34.74
C GLY A 1091 -2.96 -2.50 33.97
N MET A 1092 -1.94 -1.64 34.12
CA MET A 1092 -1.83 -0.36 33.41
C MET A 1092 -0.53 -0.18 32.59
N GLY A 1093 0.33 -1.20 32.44
CA GLY A 1093 1.46 -1.12 31.52
C GLY A 1093 2.64 -2.06 31.81
N LEU A 1094 3.47 -2.27 30.79
CA LEU A 1094 4.63 -3.16 30.82
C LEU A 1094 5.89 -2.39 31.25
N LEU A 1095 6.52 -2.78 32.36
CA LEU A 1095 7.81 -2.22 32.79
C LEU A 1095 8.93 -3.26 32.59
N LEU A 1096 9.82 -2.99 31.64
CA LEU A 1096 11.01 -3.81 31.37
C LEU A 1096 12.24 -3.16 32.01
N TRP A 1097 12.83 -3.85 32.99
CA TRP A 1097 14.04 -3.39 33.66
C TRP A 1097 15.22 -4.34 33.38
N ARG A 1098 16.35 -3.77 32.95
CA ARG A 1098 17.60 -4.52 32.71
C ARG A 1098 18.76 -3.84 33.42
N ARG A 1099 19.39 -4.56 34.36
CA ARG A 1099 20.62 -4.10 35.01
C ARG A 1099 21.79 -4.20 34.01
N LYS A 1100 22.29 -3.07 33.51
CA LYS A 1100 23.54 -3.02 32.74
C LYS A 1100 24.73 -3.28 33.67
N ARG A 1101 25.66 -4.16 33.28
CA ARG A 1101 26.97 -4.27 33.91
C ARG A 1101 27.72 -2.95 33.76
N SER A 1102 28.23 -2.41 34.85
CA SER A 1102 29.45 -1.60 34.86
C SER A 1102 30.64 -2.56 34.87
#